data_AF-A0A1Q6VPV0-F1
#
_entry.id   AF-A0A1Q6VPV0-F1
#
_cell.length_a   1.000
_cell.length_b   1.000
_cell.length_c   1.000
_cell.angle_alpha   90.00
_cell.angle_beta   90.00
_cell.angle_gamma   90.00
#
_symmetry.space_group_name_H-M   'P 1'
#
loop_
_entity.id
_entity.type
_entity.pdbx_description
1 polymer ?
#
loop_
_entity_poly.entity_id
_entity_poly.type
_entity_poly.pdbx_seq_one_letter_code
_entity_poly.pdbx_strand_id
1 'polypeptide(L)'
;MKNFVSLRIVTLVLVTGYMLKTTGADADVTFLGVAAGDATTNDVAVWTRAKDEANPQPTAINVQISQDPTFITGVATLLAGTAGSPTDYTVKSNLGGLEPGTFYYYRFQTTNASVTSNVGKFKTAPNPTANVPVHFAFSGDCDGLIRPYALASQVPAKNLDFFMFDGDTEYETSASIGSPAVHSTGNIPDPTVLVPTATQSQLFDDFSRKYREQFLPVNVGGQNCLQPFFAGQGNYTAYDNHELGNKQYINGGAPAGGSVGSTTGSPPFDFLAGAGVDARDPANDVTPNDGSVPFMNKSGGFQTLQQVFENYQPISEPGLINAPSDPRTNDTRQLYFAQQWGRNAIFINTDCRSYRDIRMKTAANADETGSRADNPNRTMLGATQLAWLEQTLLDAEQTGTTWKFVNISDPIDQIGPIGGSLTLVNPPTTAEYGTLGSITSIVTTGSTNNTRTVTVTSTVGLVVGQGVSGTGVPANTTISAINTDGTTFSINNNATIATGATLALTPAPSTYSPVTSDGGKSWMGGYRAERNALLKFIADHHVQNVVFLATDDHQNRINELLYSPSGQTGIQASYVEVPYCLEIVCGPLGATGPDLISNHSFALVKKLADSIANAQIAQNLEPIGLGGYHGLQNVRRLGDPHADRLRQPADFYSPDTFNYNVLDVSADGKILTVTSYGINSTVQNGFVEYDPFNNPERELFSFQIKRHP
;
A
#
# COMPACT_ATOMS: atom_id res chain seq x y z
N MET A 1 31.22 -5.47 -21.70
CA MET A 1 31.18 -4.30 -22.61
C MET A 1 30.60 -4.68 -23.97
N LYS A 2 29.27 -4.67 -24.06
CA LYS A 2 28.50 -4.46 -25.30
C LYS A 2 27.45 -3.42 -24.89
N ASN A 3 27.67 -2.18 -25.29
CA ASN A 3 26.78 -1.07 -24.95
C ASN A 3 25.47 -1.26 -25.70
N PHE A 4 24.41 -1.68 -25.02
CA PHE A 4 23.05 -1.55 -25.52
C PHE A 4 22.61 -0.10 -25.32
N VAL A 5 22.92 0.75 -26.30
CA VAL A 5 22.23 2.02 -26.46
C VAL A 5 20.83 1.68 -26.94
N SER A 6 19.85 1.70 -26.04
CA SER A 6 18.44 1.65 -26.43
C SER A 6 18.10 2.97 -27.12
N LEU A 7 18.17 2.97 -28.44
CA LEU A 7 17.73 4.09 -29.27
C LEU A 7 16.20 4.10 -29.24
N ARG A 8 15.59 4.80 -28.28
CA ARG A 8 14.16 5.14 -28.35
C ARG A 8 13.98 6.09 -29.53
N ILE A 9 13.59 5.54 -30.68
CA ILE A 9 13.18 6.33 -31.85
C ILE A 9 11.98 7.16 -31.43
N VAL A 10 12.18 8.47 -31.32
CA VAL A 10 11.09 9.45 -31.28
C VAL A 10 10.44 9.42 -32.66
N THR A 11 9.42 8.60 -32.83
CA THR A 11 8.55 8.68 -33.98
C THR A 11 7.69 9.94 -33.79
N LEU A 12 8.10 11.03 -34.42
CA LEU A 12 7.25 12.21 -34.60
C LEU A 12 6.12 11.82 -35.56
N VAL A 13 5.06 11.19 -35.06
CA VAL A 13 3.84 10.97 -35.84
C VAL A 13 3.17 12.33 -35.99
N LEU A 14 3.31 12.92 -37.17
CA LEU A 14 2.41 13.97 -37.65
C LEU A 14 1.01 13.37 -37.77
N VAL A 15 0.26 13.37 -36.67
CA VAL A 15 -1.18 13.16 -36.71
C VAL A 15 -1.77 14.43 -37.32
N THR A 16 -2.11 14.38 -38.60
CA THR A 16 -3.06 15.33 -39.21
C THR A 16 -4.39 15.17 -38.48
N GLY A 17 -4.56 15.91 -37.39
CA GLY A 17 -5.81 16.00 -36.66
C GLY A 17 -6.88 16.66 -37.53
N TYR A 18 -7.96 15.94 -37.79
CA TYR A 18 -9.23 16.57 -38.13
C TYR A 18 -9.67 17.37 -36.91
N MET A 19 -9.38 18.67 -36.91
CA MET A 19 -9.94 19.61 -35.93
C MET A 19 -11.43 19.78 -36.24
N LEU A 20 -12.28 18.97 -35.61
CA LEU A 20 -13.68 19.38 -35.43
C LEU A 20 -13.65 20.62 -34.54
N LYS A 21 -13.96 21.78 -35.12
CA LYS A 21 -14.33 22.97 -34.36
C LYS A 21 -15.63 22.67 -33.61
N THR A 22 -15.54 22.21 -32.37
CA THR A 22 -16.64 22.30 -31.40
C THR A 22 -16.59 23.70 -30.80
N THR A 23 -17.34 24.64 -31.40
CA THR A 23 -17.52 25.97 -30.83
C THR A 23 -18.58 25.90 -29.74
N GLY A 24 -18.13 25.84 -28.48
CA GLY A 24 -18.93 26.12 -27.28
C GLY A 24 -19.15 24.92 -26.36
N ALA A 25 -18.39 24.85 -25.25
CA ALA A 25 -18.74 24.21 -23.96
C ALA A 25 -17.58 24.18 -22.92
N ASP A 26 -16.36 24.62 -23.23
CA ASP A 26 -15.23 24.45 -22.29
C ASP A 26 -15.30 25.26 -20.98
N ALA A 27 -16.23 26.21 -20.83
CA ALA A 27 -16.34 27.05 -19.63
C ALA A 27 -16.81 26.28 -18.38
N ASP A 28 -17.44 25.12 -18.57
CA ASP A 28 -18.04 24.31 -17.50
C ASP A 28 -17.18 23.09 -17.13
N VAL A 29 -16.01 22.92 -17.75
CA VAL A 29 -15.06 21.85 -17.42
C VAL A 29 -14.51 22.06 -16.01
N THR A 30 -14.54 21.01 -15.20
CA THR A 30 -13.91 20.99 -13.87
C THR A 30 -12.73 20.02 -13.85
N PHE A 31 -11.68 20.38 -13.11
CA PHE A 31 -10.52 19.53 -12.89
C PHE A 31 -10.61 18.90 -11.49
N LEU A 32 -10.52 17.58 -11.41
CA LEU A 32 -10.57 16.86 -10.13
C LEU A 32 -9.31 17.08 -9.30
N GLY A 33 -8.16 17.27 -9.93
CA GLY A 33 -6.86 17.31 -9.29
C GLY A 33 -5.76 17.15 -10.32
N VAL A 34 -4.52 17.37 -9.90
CA VAL A 34 -3.33 17.15 -10.74
C VAL A 34 -2.34 16.29 -9.98
N ALA A 35 -1.61 15.44 -10.71
CA ALA A 35 -0.57 14.59 -10.14
C ALA A 35 0.59 14.45 -11.13
N ALA A 36 1.80 14.26 -10.61
CA ALA A 36 2.98 13.97 -11.39
C ALA A 36 3.69 12.77 -10.77
N GLY A 37 4.33 11.96 -11.61
CA GLY A 37 4.96 10.74 -11.15
C GLY A 37 5.86 10.10 -12.20
N ASP A 38 6.55 9.05 -11.76
CA ASP A 38 7.56 8.34 -12.54
C ASP A 38 8.60 9.26 -13.18
N ALA A 39 8.99 10.34 -12.48
CA ALA A 39 9.97 11.28 -12.98
C ALA A 39 11.30 10.56 -13.22
N THR A 40 11.82 10.65 -14.44
CA THR A 40 13.16 10.16 -14.75
C THR A 40 14.15 11.32 -14.74
N THR A 41 15.35 11.08 -15.25
CA THR A 41 16.36 12.12 -15.45
C THR A 41 15.91 13.21 -16.42
N ASN A 42 14.97 12.94 -17.33
CA ASN A 42 14.60 13.88 -18.39
C ASN A 42 13.13 13.83 -18.83
N ASP A 43 12.29 13.05 -18.17
CA ASP A 43 10.85 13.01 -18.43
C ASP A 43 10.02 12.78 -17.15
N VAL A 44 8.69 12.92 -17.25
CA VAL A 44 7.73 12.73 -16.16
C VAL A 44 6.35 12.39 -16.72
N ALA A 45 5.59 11.53 -16.04
CA ALA A 45 4.16 11.38 -16.30
C ALA A 45 3.37 12.43 -15.50
N VAL A 46 2.50 13.18 -16.18
CA VAL A 46 1.54 14.09 -15.54
C VAL A 46 0.11 13.62 -15.79
N TRP A 47 -0.74 13.82 -14.78
CA TRP A 47 -2.12 13.34 -14.75
C TRP A 47 -3.09 14.43 -14.32
N THR A 48 -4.30 14.39 -14.88
CA THR A 48 -5.49 15.09 -14.37
C THR A 48 -6.75 14.31 -14.75
N ARG A 49 -7.88 14.60 -14.09
CA ARG A 49 -9.22 14.33 -14.63
C ARG A 49 -9.92 15.63 -14.96
N ALA A 50 -10.51 15.75 -16.16
CA ALA A 50 -11.15 16.97 -16.65
C ALA A 50 -12.51 16.66 -17.27
N LYS A 51 -13.60 17.15 -16.67
CA LYS A 51 -14.96 16.80 -17.11
C LYS A 51 -15.94 17.96 -16.91
N ASP A 52 -16.77 18.19 -17.93
CA ASP A 52 -18.05 18.88 -17.79
C ASP A 52 -19.06 17.87 -17.23
N GLU A 53 -19.45 18.03 -15.97
CA GLU A 53 -20.36 17.11 -15.29
C GLU A 53 -21.81 17.25 -15.77
N ALA A 54 -22.20 18.39 -16.37
CA ALA A 54 -23.55 18.64 -16.87
C ALA A 54 -23.75 18.13 -18.31
N ASN A 55 -22.75 18.30 -19.16
CA ASN A 55 -22.76 17.83 -20.55
C ASN A 55 -21.48 17.07 -20.91
N PRO A 56 -21.35 15.81 -20.43
CA PRO A 56 -20.11 15.06 -20.55
C PRO A 56 -19.80 14.71 -22.01
N GLN A 57 -18.81 15.38 -22.61
CA GLN A 57 -18.30 15.13 -23.96
C GLN A 57 -16.77 14.96 -23.95
N PRO A 58 -16.19 14.21 -24.90
CA PRO A 58 -14.74 14.14 -25.04
C PRO A 58 -14.14 15.53 -25.23
N THR A 59 -13.18 15.89 -24.38
CA THR A 59 -12.59 17.25 -24.34
C THR A 59 -11.08 17.17 -24.46
N ALA A 60 -10.50 17.87 -25.45
CA ALA A 60 -9.06 17.99 -25.58
C ALA A 60 -8.48 18.90 -24.48
N ILE A 61 -7.40 18.47 -23.84
CA ILE A 61 -6.76 19.17 -22.72
C ILE A 61 -5.30 19.45 -23.06
N ASN A 62 -4.88 20.69 -22.86
CA ASN A 62 -3.47 21.08 -22.92
C ASN A 62 -2.83 20.96 -21.53
N VAL A 63 -1.52 20.76 -21.51
CA VAL A 63 -0.68 20.92 -20.32
C VAL A 63 0.36 21.99 -20.56
N GLN A 64 0.56 22.84 -19.56
CA GLN A 64 1.67 23.78 -19.49
C GLN A 64 2.71 23.29 -18.50
N ILE A 65 3.99 23.48 -18.82
CA ILE A 65 5.12 23.20 -17.93
C ILE A 65 6.11 24.36 -17.95
N SER A 66 6.66 24.71 -16.78
CA SER A 66 7.69 25.73 -16.63
C SER A 66 8.56 25.47 -15.39
N GLN A 67 9.76 26.04 -15.34
CA GLN A 67 10.55 26.15 -14.12
C GLN A 67 10.10 27.34 -13.24
N ASP A 68 9.31 28.25 -13.81
CA ASP A 68 8.72 29.40 -13.13
C ASP A 68 7.31 29.06 -12.62
N PRO A 69 7.07 29.03 -11.29
CA PRO A 69 5.77 28.68 -10.71
C PRO A 69 4.65 29.65 -11.08
N THR A 70 4.98 30.84 -11.57
CA THR A 70 3.99 31.85 -11.99
C THR A 70 3.55 31.69 -13.45
N PHE A 71 4.22 30.83 -14.22
CA PHE A 71 4.00 30.63 -15.66
C PHE A 71 4.09 31.94 -16.48
N ILE A 72 4.94 32.89 -16.07
CA ILE A 72 5.18 34.14 -16.82
C ILE A 72 6.27 33.92 -17.87
N THR A 73 7.27 33.09 -17.57
CA THR A 73 8.41 32.81 -18.46
C THR A 73 8.61 31.32 -18.69
N GLY A 74 9.27 30.97 -19.80
CA GLY A 74 9.71 29.59 -20.06
C GLY A 74 8.59 28.55 -20.18
N VAL A 75 7.37 28.98 -20.48
CA VAL A 75 6.21 28.08 -20.55
C VAL A 75 6.19 27.31 -21.87
N ALA A 76 6.30 25.98 -21.79
CA ALA A 76 5.93 25.10 -22.88
C ALA A 76 4.46 24.69 -22.73
N THR A 77 3.70 24.73 -23.82
CA THR A 77 2.31 24.23 -23.88
C THR A 77 2.23 23.09 -24.87
N LEU A 78 1.70 21.95 -24.43
CA LEU A 78 1.59 20.72 -25.20
C LEU A 78 0.15 20.20 -25.11
N LEU A 79 -0.30 19.47 -26.12
CA LEU A 79 -1.55 18.71 -26.01
C LEU A 79 -1.29 17.52 -25.08
N ALA A 80 -1.99 17.46 -23.95
CA ALA A 80 -1.85 16.37 -22.99
C ALA A 80 -2.61 15.11 -23.47
N GLY A 81 -3.81 15.31 -24.03
CA GLY A 81 -4.66 14.24 -24.54
C GLY A 81 -6.13 14.66 -24.60
N THR A 82 -7.01 13.67 -24.70
CA THR A 82 -8.47 13.88 -24.70
C THR A 82 -9.08 13.19 -23.49
N ALA A 83 -9.72 13.98 -22.62
CA ALA A 83 -10.51 13.46 -21.51
C ALA A 83 -11.82 12.88 -22.05
N GLY A 84 -12.09 11.59 -21.87
CA GLY A 84 -13.32 10.95 -22.35
C GLY A 84 -13.72 9.72 -21.52
N SER A 85 -14.91 9.17 -21.80
CA SER A 85 -15.47 8.08 -21.00
C SER A 85 -14.62 6.80 -20.89
N PRO A 86 -13.81 6.35 -21.89
CA PRO A 86 -13.02 5.13 -21.75
C PRO A 86 -11.94 5.19 -20.66
N THR A 87 -11.54 6.40 -20.24
CA THR A 87 -10.56 6.63 -19.17
C THR A 87 -11.19 7.27 -17.94
N ASP A 88 -12.53 7.32 -17.86
CA ASP A 88 -13.28 8.14 -16.91
C ASP A 88 -12.78 9.60 -16.87
N TYR A 89 -12.58 10.17 -18.06
CA TYR A 89 -12.19 11.56 -18.26
C TYR A 89 -10.83 11.92 -17.66
N THR A 90 -10.00 10.92 -17.34
CA THR A 90 -8.61 11.12 -16.99
C THR A 90 -7.77 11.36 -18.25
N VAL A 91 -6.71 12.16 -18.09
CA VAL A 91 -5.72 12.49 -19.12
C VAL A 91 -4.35 12.31 -18.50
N LYS A 92 -3.51 11.51 -19.16
CA LYS A 92 -2.10 11.36 -18.84
C LYS A 92 -1.23 11.77 -20.01
N SER A 93 -0.08 12.37 -19.71
CA SER A 93 0.90 12.76 -20.71
C SER A 93 2.30 12.56 -20.17
N ASN A 94 3.23 12.01 -20.97
CA ASN A 94 4.64 11.97 -20.61
C ASN A 94 5.34 13.20 -21.20
N LEU A 95 5.89 14.06 -20.33
CA LEU A 95 6.58 15.29 -20.70
C LEU A 95 8.08 15.03 -20.72
N GLY A 96 8.68 15.00 -21.92
CA GLY A 96 10.12 14.76 -22.09
C GLY A 96 10.95 16.01 -22.39
N GLY A 97 12.26 15.82 -22.48
CA GLY A 97 13.22 16.88 -22.80
C GLY A 97 13.50 17.81 -21.62
N LEU A 98 13.34 17.31 -20.40
CA LEU A 98 13.54 18.06 -19.16
C LEU A 98 14.99 18.02 -18.71
N GLU A 99 15.41 19.04 -17.99
CA GLU A 99 16.74 19.12 -17.39
C GLU A 99 16.81 18.22 -16.14
N PRO A 100 17.92 17.47 -15.92
CA PRO A 100 18.11 16.64 -14.74
C PRO A 100 18.09 17.41 -13.42
N GLY A 101 17.62 16.77 -12.34
CA GLY A 101 17.71 17.32 -10.98
C GLY A 101 16.97 18.65 -10.76
N THR A 102 15.97 18.94 -11.59
CA THR A 102 15.36 20.27 -11.70
C THR A 102 13.90 20.24 -11.29
N PHE A 103 13.47 21.25 -10.52
CA PHE A 103 12.06 21.44 -10.18
C PHE A 103 11.30 22.07 -11.35
N TYR A 104 10.13 21.51 -11.63
CA TYR A 104 9.19 22.01 -12.61
C TYR A 104 7.80 22.16 -11.98
N TYR A 105 7.04 23.09 -12.54
CA TYR A 105 5.65 23.34 -12.24
C TYR A 105 4.83 23.08 -13.49
N TYR A 106 3.66 22.47 -13.33
CA TYR A 106 2.76 22.16 -14.43
C TYR A 106 1.31 22.47 -14.06
N ARG A 107 0.48 22.71 -15.08
CA ARG A 107 -0.97 22.87 -14.94
C ARG A 107 -1.66 22.49 -16.24
N PHE A 108 -2.88 21.99 -16.15
CA PHE A 108 -3.71 21.66 -17.30
C PHE A 108 -4.66 22.80 -17.63
N GLN A 109 -5.04 22.92 -18.89
CA GLN A 109 -6.03 23.90 -19.34
C GLN A 109 -6.84 23.36 -20.50
N THR A 110 -8.06 23.84 -20.65
CA THR A 110 -8.83 23.63 -21.88
C THR A 110 -8.06 24.21 -23.07
N THR A 111 -8.28 23.71 -24.29
CA THR A 111 -7.46 24.13 -25.44
C THR A 111 -7.59 25.62 -25.80
N ASN A 112 -8.71 26.25 -25.42
CA ASN A 112 -8.95 27.68 -25.54
C ASN A 112 -8.52 28.50 -24.31
N ALA A 113 -7.94 27.85 -23.30
CA ALA A 113 -7.50 28.42 -22.02
C ALA A 113 -8.61 29.10 -21.18
N SER A 114 -9.88 28.70 -21.36
CA SER A 114 -11.00 29.23 -20.57
C SER A 114 -10.99 28.75 -19.11
N VAL A 115 -10.52 27.53 -18.87
CA VAL A 115 -10.41 26.93 -17.54
C VAL A 115 -9.02 26.33 -17.37
N THR A 116 -8.42 26.54 -16.19
CA THR A 116 -7.08 26.05 -15.82
C THR A 116 -7.18 25.29 -14.51
N SER A 117 -6.47 24.16 -14.39
CA SER A 117 -6.38 23.38 -13.15
C SER A 117 -5.54 24.10 -12.08
N ASN A 118 -5.48 23.50 -10.89
CA ASN A 118 -4.43 23.81 -9.92
C ASN A 118 -3.04 23.55 -10.51
N VAL A 119 -2.02 24.20 -9.93
CA VAL A 119 -0.61 23.98 -10.26
C VAL A 119 -0.07 22.80 -9.46
N GLY A 120 0.58 21.86 -10.13
CA GLY A 120 1.38 20.81 -9.49
C GLY A 120 2.87 21.08 -9.63
N LYS A 121 3.68 20.37 -8.85
CA LYS A 121 5.14 20.46 -8.81
C LYS A 121 5.78 19.07 -8.78
N PHE A 122 6.93 18.92 -9.43
CA PHE A 122 7.78 17.73 -9.32
C PHE A 122 9.26 18.08 -9.51
N LYS A 123 10.15 17.12 -9.24
CA LYS A 123 11.58 17.22 -9.56
C LYS A 123 11.97 16.06 -10.47
N THR A 124 12.77 16.34 -11.51
CA THR A 124 13.41 15.27 -12.29
C THR A 124 14.54 14.63 -11.49
N ALA A 125 14.78 13.34 -11.74
CA ALA A 125 15.90 12.65 -11.11
C ALA A 125 17.24 13.31 -11.52
N PRO A 126 18.20 13.49 -10.60
CA PRO A 126 19.53 13.96 -10.96
C PRO A 126 20.24 13.01 -11.93
N ASN A 127 21.27 13.50 -12.61
CA ASN A 127 22.11 12.66 -13.46
C ASN A 127 22.68 11.48 -12.63
N PRO A 128 22.63 10.22 -13.12
CA PRO A 128 23.12 9.04 -12.40
C PRO A 128 24.57 9.09 -11.90
N THR A 129 25.39 10.00 -12.41
CA THR A 129 26.79 10.17 -11.98
C THR A 129 27.00 11.30 -10.96
N ALA A 130 25.96 12.09 -10.67
CA ALA A 130 26.05 13.26 -9.81
C ALA A 130 26.08 12.88 -8.32
N ASN A 131 27.01 13.48 -7.55
CA ASN A 131 27.05 13.38 -6.09
C ASN A 131 26.13 14.46 -5.50
N VAL A 132 24.87 14.11 -5.25
CA VAL A 132 23.84 15.02 -4.73
C VAL A 132 23.07 14.31 -3.63
N PRO A 133 22.50 15.06 -2.67
CA PRO A 133 21.60 14.47 -1.69
C PRO A 133 20.31 14.01 -2.37
N VAL A 134 19.65 13.03 -1.78
CA VAL A 134 18.31 12.57 -2.17
C VAL A 134 17.42 12.65 -0.94
N HIS A 135 16.30 13.35 -1.06
CA HIS A 135 15.36 13.60 0.02
C HIS A 135 13.96 13.15 -0.41
N PHE A 136 13.48 12.03 0.12
CA PHE A 136 12.17 11.49 -0.24
C PHE A 136 11.43 11.00 0.99
N ALA A 137 10.13 10.74 0.85
CA ALA A 137 9.34 10.12 1.89
C ALA A 137 8.51 8.97 1.33
N PHE A 138 8.04 8.11 2.22
CA PHE A 138 7.09 7.07 1.85
C PHE A 138 6.08 6.73 2.93
N SER A 139 4.94 6.24 2.48
CA SER A 139 3.84 5.60 3.21
C SER A 139 2.83 5.08 2.17
N GLY A 140 1.67 4.61 2.60
CA GLY A 140 0.63 4.02 1.77
C GLY A 140 -0.71 4.11 2.47
N ASP A 141 -1.64 3.28 2.02
CA ASP A 141 -2.89 2.96 2.72
C ASP A 141 -3.77 4.19 3.03
N CYS A 142 -4.69 4.47 2.11
CA CYS A 142 -5.68 5.55 2.17
C CYS A 142 -7.11 4.98 2.05
N ASP A 143 -7.67 4.61 3.19
CA ASP A 143 -9.04 4.09 3.31
C ASP A 143 -10.06 5.23 3.32
N GLY A 144 -11.07 5.13 2.46
CA GLY A 144 -12.17 6.09 2.41
C GLY A 144 -12.90 6.29 3.75
N LEU A 145 -12.80 5.34 4.69
CA LEU A 145 -13.30 5.44 6.06
C LEU A 145 -12.56 6.47 6.92
N ILE A 146 -11.30 6.77 6.63
CA ILE A 146 -10.46 7.69 7.44
C ILE A 146 -10.45 9.11 6.85
N ARG A 147 -11.06 9.31 5.68
CA ARG A 147 -11.06 10.63 5.04
C ARG A 147 -11.67 11.71 5.95
N PRO A 148 -11.12 12.94 5.95
CA PRO A 148 -9.96 13.36 5.18
C PRO A 148 -8.64 12.89 5.80
N TYR A 149 -7.63 12.66 4.96
CA TYR A 149 -6.31 12.21 5.39
C TYR A 149 -5.50 13.37 5.97
N ALA A 150 -5.69 13.63 7.26
CA ALA A 150 -5.08 14.76 7.97
C ALA A 150 -3.56 14.82 7.76
N LEU A 151 -2.86 13.68 7.90
CA LEU A 151 -1.40 13.63 7.76
C LEU A 151 -0.91 13.91 6.33
N ALA A 152 -1.61 13.40 5.32
CA ALA A 152 -1.25 13.60 3.92
C ALA A 152 -1.16 15.10 3.54
N SER A 153 -1.95 15.96 4.19
CA SER A 153 -1.91 17.41 3.96
C SER A 153 -0.61 18.08 4.40
N GLN A 154 0.19 17.43 5.24
CA GLN A 154 1.45 17.98 5.75
C GLN A 154 2.66 17.61 4.88
N VAL A 155 2.54 16.57 4.05
CA VAL A 155 3.63 16.06 3.20
C VAL A 155 4.15 17.10 2.21
N PRO A 156 3.31 17.88 1.49
CA PRO A 156 3.81 18.89 0.54
C PRO A 156 4.78 19.91 1.15
N ALA A 157 4.63 20.22 2.44
CA ALA A 157 5.50 21.17 3.15
C ALA A 157 6.92 20.62 3.39
N LYS A 158 7.16 19.32 3.19
CA LYS A 158 8.50 18.71 3.33
C LYS A 158 9.41 19.00 2.14
N ASN A 159 8.88 19.48 1.02
CA ASN A 159 9.68 19.82 -0.17
C ASN A 159 10.54 18.63 -0.65
N LEU A 160 9.90 17.47 -0.75
CA LEU A 160 10.50 16.21 -1.19
C LEU A 160 10.98 16.29 -2.65
N ASP A 161 12.02 15.53 -2.97
CA ASP A 161 12.39 15.22 -4.35
C ASP A 161 11.30 14.37 -5.01
N PHE A 162 10.77 13.38 -4.28
CA PHE A 162 9.62 12.57 -4.63
C PHE A 162 8.97 11.95 -3.37
N PHE A 163 7.75 11.46 -3.52
CA PHE A 163 7.09 10.57 -2.55
C PHE A 163 6.94 9.18 -3.16
N MET A 164 7.20 8.13 -2.40
CA MET A 164 6.82 6.77 -2.77
C MET A 164 5.50 6.42 -2.06
N PHE A 165 4.47 6.11 -2.85
CA PHE A 165 3.16 5.71 -2.35
C PHE A 165 3.02 4.20 -2.53
N ASP A 166 2.99 3.45 -1.44
CA ASP A 166 3.11 1.99 -1.47
C ASP A 166 1.81 1.22 -1.76
N GLY A 167 1.00 1.74 -2.69
CA GLY A 167 -0.29 1.14 -3.01
C GLY A 167 -1.34 1.43 -1.95
N ASP A 168 -2.47 0.72 -2.05
CA ASP A 168 -3.67 0.96 -1.27
C ASP A 168 -4.10 2.45 -1.30
N THR A 169 -3.95 3.05 -2.47
CA THR A 169 -4.31 4.43 -2.80
C THR A 169 -5.81 4.65 -2.75
N GLU A 170 -6.59 3.57 -2.82
CA GLU A 170 -8.02 3.52 -2.55
C GLU A 170 -8.39 2.20 -1.86
N TYR A 171 -9.58 2.17 -1.25
CA TYR A 171 -10.15 0.97 -0.64
C TYR A 171 -11.52 0.69 -1.26
N GLU A 172 -11.76 -0.59 -1.53
CA GLU A 172 -12.93 -1.08 -2.22
C GLU A 172 -14.18 -1.18 -1.31
N THR A 173 -13.99 -0.97 -0.01
CA THR A 173 -15.01 -1.08 1.05
C THR A 173 -15.99 0.10 1.06
N SER A 174 -17.07 0.00 1.84
CA SER A 174 -17.99 1.13 2.04
C SER A 174 -17.30 2.26 2.80
N ALA A 175 -17.54 3.52 2.41
CA ALA A 175 -16.85 4.68 2.97
C ALA A 175 -17.76 5.91 3.01
N SER A 176 -17.36 6.98 3.71
CA SER A 176 -18.09 8.26 3.80
C SER A 176 -19.61 8.13 4.10
N ILE A 177 -20.36 9.23 4.13
CA ILE A 177 -21.80 9.15 4.33
C ILE A 177 -22.47 8.62 3.05
N GLY A 178 -22.66 7.29 3.01
CA GLY A 178 -23.44 6.61 1.98
C GLY A 178 -22.67 6.20 0.72
N SER A 179 -21.32 6.27 0.68
CA SER A 179 -20.59 5.66 -0.45
C SER A 179 -20.58 4.13 -0.30
N PRO A 180 -21.17 3.39 -1.25
CA PRO A 180 -21.23 1.94 -1.17
C PRO A 180 -19.85 1.32 -1.40
N ALA A 181 -19.67 0.11 -0.88
CA ALA A 181 -18.58 -0.77 -1.30
C ALA A 181 -18.67 -1.02 -2.81
N VAL A 182 -17.55 -1.36 -3.43
CA VAL A 182 -17.55 -1.79 -4.83
C VAL A 182 -18.28 -3.13 -4.97
N HIS A 183 -18.82 -3.38 -6.15
CA HIS A 183 -19.16 -4.73 -6.54
C HIS A 183 -17.86 -5.45 -6.91
N SER A 184 -17.30 -6.24 -6.00
CA SER A 184 -16.13 -7.06 -6.31
C SER A 184 -16.56 -8.38 -6.96
N THR A 185 -15.88 -8.79 -8.03
CA THR A 185 -15.85 -10.21 -8.42
C THR A 185 -14.83 -10.97 -7.59
N GLY A 186 -15.11 -12.25 -7.35
CA GLY A 186 -14.14 -13.16 -6.79
C GLY A 186 -13.94 -13.01 -5.29
N ASN A 187 -14.95 -13.29 -4.48
CA ASN A 187 -14.68 -13.78 -3.13
C ASN A 187 -13.62 -14.90 -3.21
N ILE A 188 -12.73 -15.02 -2.21
CA ILE A 188 -12.01 -16.27 -1.97
C ILE A 188 -13.05 -17.37 -2.18
N PRO A 189 -12.88 -18.34 -3.07
CA PRO A 189 -13.90 -19.36 -3.24
C PRO A 189 -13.96 -20.16 -1.94
N ASP A 190 -14.77 -19.69 -1.00
CA ASP A 190 -15.54 -20.58 -0.19
C ASP A 190 -16.67 -21.06 -1.13
N PRO A 191 -16.61 -22.30 -1.63
CA PRO A 191 -17.62 -22.88 -2.50
C PRO A 191 -18.99 -22.99 -1.81
N THR A 192 -19.12 -22.55 -0.56
CA THR A 192 -20.39 -22.45 0.16
C THR A 192 -21.12 -21.10 -0.04
N VAL A 193 -20.49 -20.07 -0.63
CA VAL A 193 -21.11 -18.74 -0.81
C VAL A 193 -21.19 -18.34 -2.28
N LEU A 194 -22.40 -18.39 -2.85
CA LEU A 194 -22.72 -17.79 -4.16
C LEU A 194 -22.91 -16.28 -3.98
N VAL A 195 -22.06 -15.47 -4.60
CA VAL A 195 -22.19 -13.99 -4.66
C VAL A 195 -22.43 -13.54 -6.10
N PRO A 196 -23.26 -12.50 -6.33
CA PRO A 196 -23.42 -11.91 -7.65
C PRO A 196 -22.06 -11.46 -8.22
N THR A 197 -21.79 -11.78 -9.49
CA THR A 197 -20.59 -11.31 -10.19
C THR A 197 -20.79 -9.89 -10.73
N ALA A 198 -19.77 -9.04 -10.61
CA ALA A 198 -19.72 -7.75 -11.29
C ALA A 198 -19.30 -7.93 -12.76
N THR A 199 -19.85 -7.13 -13.65
CA THR A 199 -19.36 -7.04 -15.03
C THR A 199 -18.08 -6.19 -15.08
N GLN A 200 -17.29 -6.29 -16.15
CA GLN A 200 -16.13 -5.39 -16.34
C GLN A 200 -16.52 -3.91 -16.31
N SER A 201 -17.66 -3.54 -16.92
CA SER A 201 -18.16 -2.16 -16.85
C SER A 201 -18.44 -1.73 -15.40
N GLN A 202 -19.00 -2.62 -14.59
CA GLN A 202 -19.32 -2.30 -13.22
C GLN A 202 -18.07 -2.21 -12.34
N LEU A 203 -17.08 -3.09 -12.54
CA LEU A 203 -15.77 -2.97 -11.91
C LEU A 203 -15.12 -1.62 -12.26
N PHE A 204 -15.12 -1.26 -13.55
CA PHE A 204 -14.58 0.01 -14.01
C PHE A 204 -15.25 1.21 -13.31
N ASP A 205 -16.59 1.25 -13.29
CA ASP A 205 -17.35 2.36 -12.71
C ASP A 205 -17.17 2.45 -11.19
N ASP A 206 -17.18 1.32 -10.49
CA ASP A 206 -17.06 1.27 -9.04
C ASP A 206 -15.67 1.64 -8.54
N PHE A 207 -14.62 1.08 -9.14
CA PHE A 207 -13.25 1.41 -8.74
C PHE A 207 -12.90 2.84 -9.16
N SER A 208 -13.30 3.28 -10.36
CA SER A 208 -13.11 4.68 -10.75
C SER A 208 -13.78 5.64 -9.76
N ARG A 209 -14.97 5.29 -9.26
CA ARG A 209 -15.62 6.06 -8.19
C ARG A 209 -14.78 6.11 -6.91
N LYS A 210 -14.22 4.98 -6.46
CA LYS A 210 -13.37 4.94 -5.26
C LYS A 210 -12.13 5.80 -5.41
N TYR A 211 -11.47 5.80 -6.57
CA TYR A 211 -10.38 6.73 -6.83
C TYR A 211 -10.81 8.19 -6.81
N ARG A 212 -11.94 8.55 -7.47
CA ARG A 212 -12.42 9.95 -7.46
C ARG A 212 -12.68 10.45 -6.04
N GLU A 213 -13.27 9.59 -5.22
CA GLU A 213 -13.53 9.88 -3.81
C GLU A 213 -12.26 10.35 -3.10
N GLN A 214 -11.10 9.73 -3.33
CA GLN A 214 -9.82 10.10 -2.69
C GLN A 214 -9.37 11.55 -2.88
N PHE A 215 -9.85 12.23 -3.92
CA PHE A 215 -9.52 13.62 -4.22
C PHE A 215 -10.50 14.62 -3.62
N LEU A 216 -11.74 14.20 -3.31
CA LEU A 216 -12.81 15.10 -2.90
C LEU A 216 -12.75 15.41 -1.39
N PRO A 217 -13.33 16.51 -0.91
CA PRO A 217 -13.60 16.68 0.52
C PRO A 217 -14.76 15.76 0.97
N VAL A 218 -14.83 15.43 2.26
CA VAL A 218 -15.93 14.62 2.84
C VAL A 218 -17.09 15.46 3.36
N ASN A 219 -16.84 16.72 3.69
CA ASN A 219 -17.82 17.71 4.11
C ASN A 219 -17.66 19.02 3.32
N VAL A 220 -18.76 19.76 3.17
CA VAL A 220 -18.76 21.04 2.44
C VAL A 220 -17.79 22.01 3.11
N GLY A 221 -16.82 22.51 2.35
CA GLY A 221 -15.78 23.43 2.84
C GLY A 221 -14.68 22.78 3.67
N GLY A 222 -14.66 21.45 3.78
CA GLY A 222 -13.62 20.71 4.52
C GLY A 222 -12.31 20.54 3.76
N GLN A 223 -11.35 19.89 4.42
CA GLN A 223 -10.03 19.60 3.87
C GLN A 223 -10.13 18.84 2.53
N ASN A 224 -9.46 19.35 1.50
CA ASN A 224 -9.26 18.61 0.26
C ASN A 224 -8.36 17.40 0.55
N CYS A 225 -8.82 16.18 0.26
CA CYS A 225 -8.17 14.92 0.65
C CYS A 225 -6.76 14.75 0.03
N LEU A 226 -6.59 13.96 -1.04
CA LEU A 226 -5.28 13.74 -1.65
C LEU A 226 -4.91 14.79 -2.73
N GLN A 227 -5.80 15.73 -3.05
CA GLN A 227 -5.51 16.78 -4.05
C GLN A 227 -4.24 17.59 -3.72
N PRO A 228 -4.06 18.17 -2.51
CA PRO A 228 -2.86 18.94 -2.21
C PRO A 228 -1.61 18.06 -2.14
N PHE A 229 -1.78 16.80 -1.69
CA PHE A 229 -0.72 15.82 -1.61
C PHE A 229 -0.13 15.51 -2.99
N PHE A 230 -0.97 15.10 -3.96
CA PHE A 230 -0.50 14.75 -5.30
C PHE A 230 0.03 15.93 -6.11
N ALA A 231 -0.43 17.15 -5.81
CA ALA A 231 0.07 18.36 -6.46
C ALA A 231 1.42 18.84 -5.88
N GLY A 232 1.79 18.42 -4.67
CA GLY A 232 2.94 18.95 -3.92
C GLY A 232 4.31 18.46 -4.38
N GLN A 233 4.37 17.24 -4.92
CA GLN A 233 5.60 16.55 -5.31
C GLN A 233 5.35 15.53 -6.42
N GLY A 234 6.43 15.02 -7.03
CA GLY A 234 6.36 13.84 -7.89
C GLY A 234 6.17 12.56 -7.07
N ASN A 235 5.50 11.56 -7.63
CA ASN A 235 5.13 10.32 -6.92
C ASN A 235 5.62 9.09 -7.69
N TYR A 236 6.12 8.08 -6.98
CA TYR A 236 6.22 6.72 -7.50
C TYR A 236 5.18 5.88 -6.77
N THR A 237 4.24 5.30 -7.51
CA THR A 237 3.08 4.62 -6.90
C THR A 237 3.15 3.12 -7.16
N ALA A 238 3.06 2.34 -6.09
CA ALA A 238 3.00 0.89 -6.14
C ALA A 238 1.57 0.40 -6.40
N TYR A 239 1.47 -0.85 -6.84
CA TYR A 239 0.20 -1.53 -7.06
C TYR A 239 0.01 -2.58 -5.98
N ASP A 240 -1.10 -2.54 -5.25
CA ASP A 240 -1.34 -3.46 -4.13
C ASP A 240 -2.73 -4.12 -4.16
N ASN A 241 -3.17 -4.71 -3.03
CA ASN A 241 -4.34 -5.57 -3.00
C ASN A 241 -5.65 -4.80 -3.07
N HIS A 242 -5.76 -3.62 -2.47
CA HIS A 242 -7.04 -2.91 -2.47
C HIS A 242 -7.40 -2.39 -3.86
N GLU A 243 -6.41 -2.03 -4.70
CA GLU A 243 -6.64 -1.73 -6.11
C GLU A 243 -7.19 -2.92 -6.92
N LEU A 244 -7.02 -4.14 -6.38
CA LEU A 244 -7.50 -5.40 -6.92
C LEU A 244 -8.71 -5.95 -6.14
N GLY A 245 -9.30 -5.13 -5.27
CA GLY A 245 -10.48 -5.43 -4.47
C GLY A 245 -10.23 -6.40 -3.31
N ASN A 246 -8.98 -6.58 -2.87
CA ASN A 246 -8.54 -7.40 -1.74
C ASN A 246 -9.06 -8.86 -1.71
N LYS A 247 -9.44 -9.38 -2.88
CA LYS A 247 -10.12 -10.68 -2.98
C LYS A 247 -9.38 -11.66 -3.87
N GLN A 248 -9.92 -12.03 -5.03
CA GLN A 248 -9.31 -13.05 -5.89
C GLN A 248 -8.22 -12.47 -6.79
N TYR A 249 -8.43 -11.26 -7.32
CA TYR A 249 -7.51 -10.67 -8.30
C TYR A 249 -6.13 -10.32 -7.75
N ILE A 250 -5.97 -10.25 -6.44
CA ILE A 250 -4.67 -10.03 -5.78
C ILE A 250 -3.64 -11.12 -6.14
N ASN A 251 -4.07 -12.24 -6.74
CA ASN A 251 -3.22 -13.36 -7.13
C ASN A 251 -3.08 -13.47 -8.65
N GLY A 252 -2.43 -12.50 -9.30
CA GLY A 252 -2.38 -12.38 -10.75
C GLY A 252 -1.74 -13.58 -11.48
N GLY A 253 -0.80 -14.28 -10.85
CA GLY A 253 -0.19 -15.50 -11.39
C GLY A 253 -0.91 -16.80 -11.03
N ALA A 254 -2.00 -16.74 -10.27
CA ALA A 254 -2.87 -17.89 -10.03
C ALA A 254 -3.69 -18.24 -11.28
N PRO A 255 -4.28 -19.45 -11.35
CA PRO A 255 -5.21 -19.77 -12.42
C PRO A 255 -6.39 -18.79 -12.43
N ALA A 256 -6.77 -18.29 -13.62
CA ALA A 256 -7.92 -17.41 -13.81
C ALA A 256 -9.27 -18.07 -13.43
N GLY A 257 -9.26 -19.40 -13.27
CA GLY A 257 -10.42 -20.23 -12.94
C GLY A 257 -11.27 -20.66 -14.13
N GLY A 258 -12.19 -21.60 -13.87
CA GLY A 258 -13.44 -21.86 -14.62
C GLY A 258 -14.64 -21.61 -13.70
N SER A 259 -15.90 -21.91 -14.11
CA SER A 259 -17.09 -21.69 -13.25
C SER A 259 -16.91 -22.29 -11.85
N VAL A 260 -16.88 -21.45 -10.83
CA VAL A 260 -16.76 -21.88 -9.43
C VAL A 260 -18.06 -22.56 -9.01
N GLY A 261 -18.00 -23.85 -8.60
CA GLY A 261 -19.06 -24.58 -7.91
C GLY A 261 -20.43 -24.68 -8.64
N SER A 262 -20.55 -25.51 -9.68
CA SER A 262 -21.88 -25.91 -10.18
C SER A 262 -22.51 -26.96 -9.27
N THR A 263 -23.81 -26.83 -8.98
CA THR A 263 -24.65 -28.04 -8.86
C THR A 263 -25.95 -28.04 -9.67
N THR A 264 -26.27 -27.00 -10.47
CA THR A 264 -27.29 -26.89 -11.55
C THR A 264 -27.84 -25.45 -11.61
N GLY A 265 -27.95 -24.84 -12.79
CA GLY A 265 -28.84 -23.68 -13.00
C GLY A 265 -28.24 -22.50 -13.76
N SER A 266 -29.03 -22.02 -14.72
CA SER A 266 -28.75 -20.96 -15.70
C SER A 266 -28.96 -19.53 -15.12
N PRO A 267 -28.57 -18.46 -15.89
CA PRO A 267 -28.26 -17.06 -15.48
C PRO A 267 -29.34 -16.29 -14.70
N PRO A 268 -29.03 -15.08 -14.14
CA PRO A 268 -28.18 -14.03 -14.72
C PRO A 268 -26.81 -13.91 -14.04
N PHE A 269 -25.81 -14.72 -14.44
CA PHE A 269 -24.44 -14.55 -13.98
C PHE A 269 -23.53 -14.50 -15.20
N ASP A 270 -23.12 -13.29 -15.57
CA ASP A 270 -22.08 -13.10 -16.57
C ASP A 270 -20.75 -13.50 -15.91
N PHE A 271 -20.33 -14.74 -16.13
CA PHE A 271 -18.98 -15.18 -15.74
C PHE A 271 -18.00 -14.59 -16.75
N LEU A 272 -17.54 -13.38 -16.48
CA LEU A 272 -16.34 -12.85 -17.12
C LEU A 272 -15.12 -13.51 -16.47
N ALA A 273 -14.05 -13.74 -17.26
CA ALA A 273 -12.80 -14.32 -16.80
C ALA A 273 -12.36 -13.68 -15.46
N GLY A 274 -11.95 -14.51 -14.48
CA GLY A 274 -11.50 -14.02 -13.17
C GLY A 274 -12.20 -14.60 -11.94
N ALA A 275 -12.97 -15.68 -12.08
CA ALA A 275 -13.60 -16.36 -10.93
C ALA A 275 -12.58 -17.04 -10.00
N GLY A 276 -11.35 -17.27 -10.49
CA GLY A 276 -10.27 -17.87 -9.72
C GLY A 276 -10.52 -19.32 -9.33
N VAL A 277 -9.73 -19.79 -8.38
CA VAL A 277 -9.73 -21.18 -7.89
C VAL A 277 -9.65 -21.22 -6.37
N ASP A 278 -10.05 -22.35 -5.78
CA ASP A 278 -10.06 -22.53 -4.32
C ASP A 278 -8.64 -22.57 -3.75
N ALA A 279 -8.33 -21.61 -2.87
CA ALA A 279 -7.06 -21.48 -2.16
C ALA A 279 -6.78 -22.63 -1.16
N ARG A 280 -7.78 -23.46 -0.87
CA ARG A 280 -7.67 -24.62 0.04
C ARG A 280 -7.26 -25.89 -0.68
N ASP A 281 -7.35 -25.92 -2.00
CA ASP A 281 -6.95 -27.06 -2.83
C ASP A 281 -5.45 -26.96 -3.17
N PRO A 282 -4.59 -27.87 -2.65
CA PRO A 282 -3.16 -27.84 -2.93
C PRO A 282 -2.79 -27.97 -4.42
N ALA A 283 -3.71 -28.45 -5.27
CA ALA A 283 -3.48 -28.50 -6.71
C ALA A 283 -3.33 -27.10 -7.34
N ASN A 284 -3.78 -26.04 -6.65
CA ASN A 284 -3.74 -24.66 -7.11
C ASN A 284 -2.56 -23.85 -6.54
N ASP A 285 -1.75 -24.43 -5.65
CA ASP A 285 -0.70 -23.68 -4.95
C ASP A 285 0.38 -23.11 -5.87
N VAL A 286 0.63 -23.78 -7.01
CA VAL A 286 1.63 -23.42 -8.03
C VAL A 286 0.98 -23.54 -9.40
N THR A 287 0.96 -22.45 -10.17
CA THR A 287 0.47 -22.49 -11.55
C THR A 287 1.61 -22.87 -12.51
N PRO A 288 1.47 -23.93 -13.34
CA PRO A 288 2.44 -24.26 -14.38
C PRO A 288 2.69 -23.08 -15.33
N ASN A 289 3.96 -22.72 -15.54
CA ASN A 289 4.35 -21.62 -16.42
C ASN A 289 4.66 -22.07 -17.85
N ASP A 290 3.83 -22.94 -18.41
CA ASP A 290 3.94 -23.50 -19.76
C ASP A 290 2.79 -23.06 -20.68
N GLY A 291 1.90 -22.20 -20.19
CA GLY A 291 0.71 -21.72 -20.91
C GLY A 291 -0.44 -22.73 -20.97
N SER A 292 -0.33 -23.88 -20.29
CA SER A 292 -1.41 -24.87 -20.22
C SER A 292 -2.64 -24.40 -19.42
N VAL A 293 -2.43 -23.45 -18.50
CA VAL A 293 -3.46 -22.86 -17.64
C VAL A 293 -3.54 -21.35 -17.87
N PRO A 294 -4.74 -20.77 -18.08
CA PRO A 294 -4.90 -19.32 -18.16
C PRO A 294 -4.57 -18.64 -16.83
N PHE A 295 -3.78 -17.57 -16.86
CA PHE A 295 -3.41 -16.76 -15.69
C PHE A 295 -4.44 -15.68 -15.37
N MET A 296 -4.65 -15.42 -14.08
CA MET A 296 -5.59 -14.41 -13.57
C MET A 296 -5.29 -13.00 -14.10
N ASN A 297 -4.01 -12.64 -14.24
CA ASN A 297 -3.56 -11.35 -14.76
C ASN A 297 -3.93 -11.12 -16.25
N LYS A 298 -4.36 -12.16 -16.97
CA LYS A 298 -4.89 -12.09 -18.34
C LYS A 298 -6.41 -12.08 -18.39
N SER A 299 -7.07 -12.13 -17.23
CA SER A 299 -8.52 -12.07 -17.15
C SER A 299 -9.03 -10.65 -17.37
N GLY A 300 -10.22 -10.51 -17.99
CA GLY A 300 -10.79 -9.20 -18.27
C GLY A 300 -11.04 -8.37 -17.02
N GLY A 301 -11.45 -9.00 -15.91
CA GLY A 301 -11.64 -8.29 -14.64
C GLY A 301 -10.32 -7.76 -14.05
N PHE A 302 -9.25 -8.57 -14.03
CA PHE A 302 -7.93 -8.09 -13.60
C PHE A 302 -7.45 -6.94 -14.47
N GLN A 303 -7.53 -7.08 -15.81
CA GLN A 303 -7.12 -6.05 -16.76
C GLN A 303 -7.96 -4.77 -16.62
N THR A 304 -9.24 -4.89 -16.25
CA THR A 304 -10.10 -3.74 -15.96
C THR A 304 -9.61 -2.99 -14.73
N LEU A 305 -9.33 -3.68 -13.63
CA LEU A 305 -8.85 -3.03 -12.39
C LEU A 305 -7.46 -2.41 -12.59
N GLN A 306 -6.56 -3.11 -13.28
CA GLN A 306 -5.26 -2.57 -13.67
C GLN A 306 -5.40 -1.33 -14.56
N GLN A 307 -6.35 -1.32 -15.50
CA GLN A 307 -6.63 -0.14 -16.31
C GLN A 307 -7.17 1.03 -15.47
N VAL A 308 -7.99 0.79 -14.46
CA VAL A 308 -8.47 1.86 -13.57
C VAL A 308 -7.32 2.44 -12.76
N PHE A 309 -6.45 1.60 -12.19
CA PHE A 309 -5.23 2.07 -11.52
C PHE A 309 -4.35 2.90 -12.44
N GLU A 310 -4.07 2.41 -13.65
CA GLU A 310 -3.33 3.15 -14.68
C GLU A 310 -4.01 4.49 -15.00
N ASN A 311 -5.34 4.53 -15.09
CA ASN A 311 -6.08 5.76 -15.37
C ASN A 311 -5.94 6.81 -14.25
N TYR A 312 -5.80 6.40 -13.00
CA TYR A 312 -5.84 7.31 -11.84
C TYR A 312 -4.48 7.65 -11.23
N GLN A 313 -3.47 6.80 -11.42
CA GLN A 313 -2.13 7.04 -10.89
C GLN A 313 -1.22 7.72 -11.91
N PRO A 314 -0.33 8.63 -11.47
CA PRO A 314 0.58 9.36 -12.35
C PRO A 314 1.80 8.50 -12.76
N ILE A 315 1.54 7.28 -13.22
CA ILE A 315 2.55 6.30 -13.62
C ILE A 315 2.78 6.32 -15.14
N SER A 316 4.00 5.99 -15.54
CA SER A 316 4.41 5.75 -16.91
C SER A 316 3.84 4.42 -17.42
N GLU A 317 3.43 4.39 -18.69
CA GLU A 317 2.89 3.20 -19.35
C GLU A 317 3.86 2.76 -20.47
N PRO A 318 4.93 2.00 -20.14
CA PRO A 318 5.93 1.59 -21.12
C PRO A 318 5.40 0.58 -22.16
N GLY A 319 4.20 0.02 -21.94
CA GLY A 319 3.56 -0.95 -22.81
C GLY A 319 3.51 -2.35 -22.21
N LEU A 320 3.44 -3.36 -23.07
CA LEU A 320 3.38 -4.77 -22.68
C LEU A 320 4.78 -5.39 -22.61
N ILE A 321 4.97 -6.30 -21.65
CA ILE A 321 6.21 -7.07 -21.50
C ILE A 321 6.30 -8.11 -22.62
N ASN A 322 7.44 -8.12 -23.32
CA ASN A 322 7.79 -9.14 -24.30
C ASN A 322 8.73 -10.18 -23.67
N ALA A 323 8.15 -11.26 -23.13
CA ALA A 323 8.84 -12.36 -22.48
C ALA A 323 8.26 -13.71 -22.93
N PRO A 324 8.37 -14.10 -24.22
CA PRO A 324 7.62 -15.23 -24.79
C PRO A 324 7.95 -16.59 -24.16
N SER A 325 9.08 -16.72 -23.46
CA SER A 325 9.45 -17.91 -22.69
C SER A 325 8.81 -17.98 -21.30
N ASP A 326 8.14 -16.91 -20.86
CA ASP A 326 7.42 -16.81 -19.59
C ASP A 326 5.95 -16.44 -19.87
N PRO A 327 5.09 -17.44 -20.13
CA PRO A 327 3.66 -17.21 -20.40
C PRO A 327 2.92 -16.45 -19.29
N ARG A 328 3.34 -16.53 -18.02
CA ARG A 328 2.76 -15.78 -16.90
C ARG A 328 2.97 -14.26 -17.06
N THR A 329 4.14 -13.87 -17.53
CA THR A 329 4.56 -12.46 -17.66
C THR A 329 4.31 -11.91 -19.06
N ASN A 330 4.40 -12.73 -20.10
CA ASN A 330 4.28 -12.28 -21.50
C ASN A 330 2.93 -11.62 -21.77
N ASP A 331 2.96 -10.50 -22.51
CA ASP A 331 1.80 -9.70 -22.90
C ASP A 331 1.03 -9.11 -21.70
N THR A 332 1.69 -8.92 -20.55
CA THR A 332 1.14 -8.19 -19.39
C THR A 332 1.68 -6.77 -19.33
N ARG A 333 0.98 -5.86 -18.63
CA ARG A 333 1.47 -4.51 -18.35
C ARG A 333 2.69 -4.56 -17.44
N GLN A 334 3.69 -3.71 -17.69
CA GLN A 334 4.85 -3.58 -16.84
C GLN A 334 4.66 -2.49 -15.79
N LEU A 335 4.51 -2.87 -14.52
CA LEU A 335 4.39 -1.93 -13.39
C LEU A 335 5.67 -1.84 -12.53
N TYR A 336 6.62 -2.76 -12.74
CA TYR A 336 7.92 -2.73 -12.07
C TYR A 336 8.98 -1.97 -12.88
N PHE A 337 9.81 -1.19 -12.20
CA PHE A 337 10.86 -0.38 -12.81
C PHE A 337 11.93 0.00 -11.77
N ALA A 338 13.05 0.54 -12.24
CA ALA A 338 14.06 1.13 -11.37
C ALA A 338 14.47 2.50 -11.89
N GLN A 339 14.60 3.47 -10.99
CA GLN A 339 15.01 4.83 -11.28
C GLN A 339 16.16 5.24 -10.37
N GLN A 340 17.30 5.56 -10.98
CA GLN A 340 18.47 6.04 -10.27
C GLN A 340 18.33 7.54 -9.94
N TRP A 341 18.61 7.90 -8.69
CA TRP A 341 18.55 9.26 -8.16
C TRP A 341 19.95 9.72 -7.79
N GLY A 342 20.65 10.30 -8.77
CA GLY A 342 22.07 10.60 -8.61
C GLY A 342 22.94 9.34 -8.49
N ARG A 343 24.17 9.51 -8.01
CA ARG A 343 25.11 8.39 -7.86
C ARG A 343 24.80 7.46 -6.71
N ASN A 344 24.16 7.97 -5.65
CA ASN A 344 24.16 7.31 -4.35
C ASN A 344 22.92 6.49 -4.06
N ALA A 345 21.82 6.69 -4.79
CA ALA A 345 20.54 6.03 -4.53
C ALA A 345 19.92 5.50 -5.81
N ILE A 346 19.35 4.31 -5.74
CA ILE A 346 18.41 3.78 -6.73
C ILE A 346 17.11 3.41 -6.03
N PHE A 347 16.00 3.85 -6.60
CA PHE A 347 14.67 3.44 -6.21
C PHE A 347 14.22 2.32 -7.16
N ILE A 348 13.75 1.20 -6.61
CA ILE A 348 13.36 0.00 -7.34
C ILE A 348 11.92 -0.32 -6.94
N ASN A 349 10.99 -0.15 -7.87
CA ASN A 349 9.58 -0.46 -7.67
C ASN A 349 9.29 -1.89 -8.14
N THR A 350 8.75 -2.74 -7.27
CA THR A 350 8.29 -4.09 -7.63
C THR A 350 6.76 -4.13 -7.80
N ASP A 351 6.25 -5.32 -8.13
CA ASP A 351 4.83 -5.62 -8.35
C ASP A 351 4.60 -6.98 -7.68
N CYS A 352 4.04 -6.95 -6.47
CA CYS A 352 3.80 -8.13 -5.65
C CYS A 352 2.42 -8.76 -5.91
N ARG A 353 1.73 -8.37 -6.99
CA ARG A 353 0.33 -8.77 -7.26
C ARG A 353 0.13 -9.41 -8.62
N SER A 354 0.74 -8.90 -9.68
CA SER A 354 0.46 -9.33 -11.06
C SER A 354 0.93 -10.75 -11.38
N TYR A 355 1.93 -11.27 -10.67
CA TYR A 355 2.57 -12.54 -11.04
C TYR A 355 2.59 -13.58 -9.93
N ARG A 356 2.07 -13.26 -8.75
CA ARG A 356 2.11 -14.18 -7.61
C ARG A 356 1.17 -15.38 -7.79
N ASP A 357 1.60 -16.53 -7.29
CA ASP A 357 0.70 -17.67 -7.11
C ASP A 357 -0.41 -17.37 -6.09
N ILE A 358 -1.40 -18.26 -5.97
CA ILE A 358 -2.54 -18.07 -5.08
C ILE A 358 -2.12 -18.01 -3.60
N ARG A 359 -2.65 -17.06 -2.83
CA ARG A 359 -2.59 -17.13 -1.35
C ARG A 359 -3.09 -18.48 -0.86
N MET A 360 -2.45 -19.05 0.15
CA MET A 360 -2.76 -20.42 0.57
C MET A 360 -3.64 -20.46 1.83
N LYS A 361 -4.60 -21.37 1.82
CA LYS A 361 -5.48 -21.66 2.93
C LYS A 361 -5.47 -23.15 3.26
N THR A 362 -5.64 -23.50 4.54
CA THR A 362 -5.90 -24.86 4.99
C THR A 362 -7.34 -25.28 4.64
N ALA A 363 -7.67 -26.58 4.74
CA ALA A 363 -9.05 -27.05 4.55
C ALA A 363 -10.07 -26.37 5.49
N ALA A 364 -9.63 -25.90 6.66
CA ALA A 364 -10.43 -25.14 7.63
C ALA A 364 -10.50 -23.63 7.32
N ASN A 365 -10.00 -23.20 6.15
CA ASN A 365 -9.94 -21.81 5.71
C ASN A 365 -9.05 -20.89 6.59
N ALA A 366 -8.16 -21.47 7.40
CA ALA A 366 -7.09 -20.74 8.09
C ALA A 366 -5.87 -20.55 7.16
N ASP A 367 -4.97 -19.62 7.46
CA ASP A 367 -3.73 -19.43 6.68
C ASP A 367 -2.87 -20.72 6.70
N GLU A 368 -2.43 -21.16 5.53
CA GLU A 368 -1.55 -22.32 5.41
C GLU A 368 -0.09 -21.90 5.63
N THR A 369 0.50 -22.37 6.71
CA THR A 369 1.85 -22.00 7.12
C THR A 369 2.78 -23.20 7.31
N GLY A 370 2.29 -24.42 7.07
CA GLY A 370 3.06 -25.66 7.15
C GLY A 370 3.97 -25.88 5.94
N SER A 371 4.39 -27.12 5.71
CA SER A 371 5.36 -27.49 4.67
C SER A 371 4.92 -27.14 3.24
N ARG A 372 3.62 -26.96 3.02
CA ARG A 372 3.06 -26.51 1.75
C ARG A 372 3.51 -25.09 1.40
N ALA A 373 3.63 -24.22 2.41
CA ALA A 373 4.15 -22.88 2.27
C ALA A 373 5.67 -22.80 2.05
N ASP A 374 6.40 -23.90 2.29
CA ASP A 374 7.82 -24.03 2.00
C ASP A 374 8.11 -24.55 0.58
N ASN A 375 7.08 -24.70 -0.26
CA ASN A 375 7.26 -25.20 -1.62
C ASN A 375 8.11 -24.23 -2.46
N PRO A 376 9.30 -24.65 -2.95
CA PRO A 376 10.23 -23.79 -3.66
C PRO A 376 9.77 -23.38 -5.06
N ASN A 377 8.69 -23.98 -5.57
CA ASN A 377 8.14 -23.62 -6.88
C ASN A 377 7.10 -22.49 -6.80
N ARG A 378 6.76 -22.02 -5.60
CA ARG A 378 5.85 -20.87 -5.44
C ARG A 378 6.58 -19.56 -5.69
N THR A 379 5.87 -18.59 -6.27
CA THR A 379 6.43 -17.28 -6.63
C THR A 379 5.51 -16.12 -6.25
N MET A 380 6.10 -15.03 -5.75
CA MET A 380 5.48 -13.72 -5.53
C MET A 380 5.67 -12.85 -6.78
N LEU A 381 6.90 -12.73 -7.27
CA LEU A 381 7.25 -11.82 -8.36
C LEU A 381 7.13 -12.44 -9.76
N GLY A 382 7.06 -13.76 -9.87
CA GLY A 382 7.27 -14.46 -11.12
C GLY A 382 8.75 -14.49 -11.53
N ALA A 383 9.10 -15.43 -12.41
CA ALA A 383 10.50 -15.67 -12.78
C ALA A 383 11.15 -14.46 -13.50
N THR A 384 10.42 -13.81 -14.42
CA THR A 384 10.96 -12.68 -15.19
C THR A 384 11.28 -11.48 -14.30
N GLN A 385 10.37 -11.10 -13.40
CA GLN A 385 10.59 -9.96 -12.52
C GLN A 385 11.62 -10.25 -11.43
N LEU A 386 11.61 -11.45 -10.84
CA LEU A 386 12.63 -11.83 -9.86
C LEU A 386 14.04 -11.74 -10.45
N ALA A 387 14.26 -12.31 -11.64
CA ALA A 387 15.55 -12.23 -12.33
C ALA A 387 15.94 -10.78 -12.68
N TRP A 388 14.96 -9.95 -13.05
CA TRP A 388 15.18 -8.52 -13.27
C TRP A 388 15.59 -7.79 -11.98
N LEU A 389 14.95 -8.07 -10.84
CA LEU A 389 15.26 -7.46 -9.55
C LEU A 389 16.68 -7.84 -9.09
N GLU A 390 16.99 -9.13 -9.14
CA GLU A 390 18.32 -9.67 -8.83
C GLU A 390 19.41 -9.01 -9.68
N GLN A 391 19.19 -8.91 -11.00
CA GLN A 391 20.13 -8.25 -11.90
C GLN A 391 20.24 -6.75 -11.62
N THR A 392 19.14 -6.06 -11.31
CA THR A 392 19.14 -4.63 -10.99
C THR A 392 19.95 -4.36 -9.71
N LEU A 393 19.82 -5.21 -8.69
CA LEU A 393 20.60 -5.13 -7.46
C LEU A 393 22.10 -5.35 -7.72
N LEU A 394 22.45 -6.35 -8.53
CA LEU A 394 23.84 -6.59 -8.95
C LEU A 394 24.42 -5.43 -9.73
N ASP A 395 23.67 -4.89 -10.69
CA ASP A 395 24.13 -3.77 -11.52
C ASP A 395 24.33 -2.52 -10.66
N ALA A 396 23.43 -2.25 -9.71
CA ALA A 396 23.56 -1.14 -8.76
C ALA A 396 24.81 -1.30 -7.88
N GLU A 397 25.09 -2.51 -7.39
CA GLU A 397 26.31 -2.81 -6.63
C GLU A 397 27.57 -2.61 -7.48
N GLN A 398 27.60 -3.19 -8.69
CA GLN A 398 28.76 -3.12 -9.60
C GLN A 398 29.07 -1.71 -10.08
N THR A 399 28.04 -0.87 -10.23
CA THR A 399 28.18 0.54 -10.61
C THR A 399 28.53 1.47 -9.43
N GLY A 400 28.54 0.93 -8.21
CA GLY A 400 28.87 1.67 -6.99
C GLY A 400 27.74 2.55 -6.47
N THR A 401 26.49 2.23 -6.81
CA THR A 401 25.31 2.87 -6.20
C THR A 401 25.23 2.44 -4.74
N THR A 402 25.24 3.40 -3.82
CA THR A 402 25.40 3.07 -2.39
C THR A 402 24.14 2.43 -1.82
N TRP A 403 23.00 3.10 -1.92
CA TRP A 403 21.72 2.68 -1.33
C TRP A 403 20.77 2.14 -2.40
N LYS A 404 20.20 0.97 -2.14
CA LYS A 404 19.18 0.35 -3.00
C LYS A 404 17.88 0.29 -2.22
N PHE A 405 16.91 1.12 -2.59
CA PHE A 405 15.59 1.15 -1.98
C PHE A 405 14.66 0.26 -2.80
N VAL A 406 14.27 -0.87 -2.25
CA VAL A 406 13.39 -1.84 -2.92
C VAL A 406 12.01 -1.72 -2.33
N ASN A 407 11.08 -1.21 -3.11
CA ASN A 407 9.69 -1.23 -2.74
C ASN A 407 9.09 -2.64 -2.93
N ILE A 408 8.37 -3.12 -1.92
CA ILE A 408 7.54 -4.32 -1.91
C ILE A 408 6.25 -4.00 -1.14
N SER A 409 5.08 -4.19 -1.74
CA SER A 409 3.83 -3.77 -1.09
C SER A 409 3.50 -4.59 0.17
N ASP A 410 3.88 -5.87 0.22
CA ASP A 410 3.80 -6.68 1.44
C ASP A 410 5.14 -6.70 2.19
N PRO A 411 5.13 -6.57 3.53
CA PRO A 411 6.32 -6.75 4.35
C PRO A 411 7.03 -8.09 4.18
N ILE A 412 8.36 -8.05 4.15
CA ILE A 412 9.23 -9.22 4.02
C ILE A 412 9.86 -9.65 5.33
N ASP A 413 9.81 -8.85 6.39
CA ASP A 413 10.40 -9.18 7.67
C ASP A 413 9.73 -10.36 8.40
N GLN A 414 10.46 -10.91 9.37
CA GLN A 414 10.00 -11.99 10.21
C GLN A 414 9.74 -11.46 11.62
N ILE A 415 8.51 -11.03 11.87
CA ILE A 415 8.11 -10.43 13.15
C ILE A 415 7.51 -11.41 14.17
N GLY A 416 7.41 -12.70 13.84
CA GLY A 416 6.92 -13.73 14.76
C GLY A 416 7.15 -15.17 14.28
N PRO A 417 6.66 -16.17 15.04
CA PRO A 417 6.76 -17.56 14.65
C PRO A 417 5.90 -17.83 13.42
N ILE A 418 6.38 -18.71 12.53
CA ILE A 418 5.60 -19.17 11.38
C ILE A 418 4.26 -19.74 11.84
N GLY A 419 3.15 -19.17 11.35
CA GLY A 419 1.80 -19.69 11.62
C GLY A 419 1.31 -19.57 13.05
N GLY A 420 2.00 -18.80 13.89
CA GLY A 420 1.68 -18.67 15.31
C GLY A 420 1.61 -17.22 15.78
N SER A 421 0.79 -16.99 16.80
CA SER A 421 0.77 -15.72 17.52
C SER A 421 1.82 -15.74 18.63
N LEU A 422 2.42 -14.59 18.90
CA LEU A 422 3.27 -14.39 20.06
C LEU A 422 2.38 -14.14 21.28
N THR A 423 2.51 -14.95 22.32
CA THR A 423 1.94 -14.58 23.63
C THR A 423 2.78 -13.44 24.19
N LEU A 424 2.16 -12.28 24.34
CA LEU A 424 2.83 -11.07 24.80
C LEU A 424 3.32 -11.25 26.25
N VAL A 425 4.54 -10.80 26.51
CA VAL A 425 5.14 -10.82 27.87
C VAL A 425 4.90 -9.47 28.56
N ASN A 426 3.99 -9.46 29.54
CA ASN A 426 3.53 -8.26 30.24
C ASN A 426 2.92 -7.19 29.31
N PRO A 427 1.88 -7.53 28.50
CA PRO A 427 1.23 -6.58 27.61
C PRO A 427 0.66 -5.38 28.38
N PRO A 428 0.46 -4.22 27.72
CA PRO A 428 -0.29 -3.14 28.33
C PRO A 428 -1.69 -3.60 28.74
N THR A 429 -2.18 -3.01 29.83
CA THR A 429 -3.56 -3.13 30.26
C THR A 429 -4.44 -2.22 29.39
N THR A 430 -5.74 -2.50 29.28
CA THR A 430 -6.65 -1.59 28.57
C THR A 430 -6.69 -0.17 29.12
N ALA A 431 -6.47 0.03 30.42
CA ALA A 431 -6.34 1.38 30.95
C ALA A 431 -5.11 2.11 30.37
N GLU A 432 -4.05 1.38 30.05
CA GLU A 432 -2.82 1.92 29.46
C GLU A 432 -2.94 2.17 27.95
N TYR A 433 -3.75 1.38 27.22
CA TYR A 433 -4.05 1.63 25.80
C TYR A 433 -4.77 2.97 25.53
N GLY A 434 -5.26 3.61 26.59
CA GLY A 434 -5.96 4.89 26.56
C GLY A 434 -7.45 4.72 26.85
N THR A 435 -8.12 5.82 27.22
CA THR A 435 -9.58 5.80 27.33
C THR A 435 -10.14 5.89 25.93
N LEU A 436 -10.50 4.75 25.36
CA LEU A 436 -11.31 4.75 24.16
C LEU A 436 -12.78 4.99 24.54
N GLY A 437 -13.26 4.55 25.71
CA GLY A 437 -14.60 4.84 26.24
C GLY A 437 -15.02 3.80 27.28
N SER A 438 -16.22 3.93 27.85
CA SER A 438 -16.76 2.98 28.83
C SER A 438 -18.19 2.58 28.46
N ILE A 439 -18.47 1.28 28.32
CA ILE A 439 -19.86 0.81 28.34
C ILE A 439 -20.32 0.77 29.79
N THR A 440 -21.10 1.76 30.21
CA THR A 440 -21.96 1.65 31.39
C THR A 440 -23.41 1.59 30.92
N SER A 441 -24.00 0.39 31.02
CA SER A 441 -25.38 0.00 30.64
C SER A 441 -25.65 -0.26 29.14
N ILE A 442 -25.81 -1.53 28.78
CA ILE A 442 -26.22 -2.03 27.46
C ILE A 442 -27.73 -2.24 27.45
N VAL A 443 -28.44 -1.76 26.42
CA VAL A 443 -29.88 -2.02 26.21
C VAL A 443 -30.04 -2.75 24.88
N THR A 444 -30.30 -4.06 24.94
CA THR A 444 -30.52 -4.89 23.74
C THR A 444 -32.00 -4.95 23.33
N THR A 445 -32.29 -4.68 22.05
CA THR A 445 -33.61 -4.91 21.43
C THR A 445 -33.50 -5.83 20.20
N GLY A 446 -34.24 -6.94 20.14
CA GLY A 446 -34.58 -7.67 18.90
C GLY A 446 -33.73 -8.88 18.50
N SER A 447 -34.26 -9.80 17.66
CA SER A 447 -33.90 -11.24 17.60
C SER A 447 -33.47 -11.82 16.23
N THR A 448 -32.80 -12.99 16.32
CA THR A 448 -32.69 -14.14 15.37
C THR A 448 -31.82 -14.05 14.10
N ASN A 449 -30.61 -14.61 14.25
CA ASN A 449 -29.68 -15.27 13.31
C ASN A 449 -28.67 -14.46 12.45
N ASN A 450 -27.43 -14.99 12.50
CA ASN A 450 -26.11 -14.57 11.98
C ASN A 450 -25.68 -13.11 12.19
N THR A 451 -24.68 -12.95 13.07
CA THR A 451 -24.06 -11.69 13.53
C THR A 451 -25.03 -10.87 14.41
N ARG A 452 -24.93 -11.01 15.74
CA ARG A 452 -25.78 -10.24 16.65
C ARG A 452 -25.26 -8.81 16.80
N THR A 453 -26.03 -7.86 16.27
CA THR A 453 -25.88 -6.44 16.55
C THR A 453 -26.34 -6.14 17.99
N VAL A 454 -25.47 -5.54 18.78
CA VAL A 454 -25.68 -5.07 20.16
C VAL A 454 -25.81 -3.55 20.12
N THR A 455 -26.88 -3.02 20.71
CA THR A 455 -27.10 -1.58 20.84
C THR A 455 -26.58 -1.06 22.18
N VAL A 456 -25.87 0.05 22.13
CA VAL A 456 -25.26 0.77 23.25
C VAL A 456 -25.58 2.25 23.15
N THR A 457 -25.40 2.99 24.25
CA THR A 457 -25.59 4.44 24.28
C THR A 457 -24.57 5.19 23.44
N SER A 458 -23.38 4.61 23.28
CA SER A 458 -22.34 5.06 22.37
C SER A 458 -21.37 3.92 22.09
N THR A 459 -20.94 3.77 20.84
CA THR A 459 -19.83 2.88 20.45
C THR A 459 -18.48 3.56 20.58
N VAL A 460 -18.45 4.84 20.99
CA VAL A 460 -17.22 5.56 21.30
C VAL A 460 -16.47 4.77 22.35
N GLY A 461 -15.37 4.17 21.90
CA GLY A 461 -14.46 3.42 22.74
C GLY A 461 -14.45 1.93 22.67
N LEU A 462 -15.34 1.39 21.85
CA LEU A 462 -15.33 -0.01 21.51
C LEU A 462 -14.26 -0.26 20.47
N VAL A 463 -13.80 -1.51 20.46
CA VAL A 463 -12.69 -1.96 19.64
C VAL A 463 -13.08 -3.31 19.06
N VAL A 464 -13.00 -3.46 17.74
CA VAL A 464 -13.11 -4.79 17.12
C VAL A 464 -12.00 -5.69 17.68
N GLY A 465 -12.36 -6.88 18.14
CA GLY A 465 -11.47 -7.79 18.86
C GLY A 465 -11.56 -7.70 20.39
N GLN A 466 -12.19 -6.67 20.97
CA GLN A 466 -12.44 -6.64 22.43
C GLN A 466 -13.23 -7.88 22.86
N GLY A 467 -12.75 -8.56 23.88
CA GLY A 467 -13.46 -9.70 24.46
C GLY A 467 -14.79 -9.25 25.06
N VAL A 468 -15.86 -9.99 24.78
CA VAL A 468 -17.20 -9.77 25.31
C VAL A 468 -17.56 -10.98 26.16
N SER A 469 -18.00 -10.74 27.38
CA SER A 469 -18.43 -11.78 28.30
C SER A 469 -19.70 -11.37 29.05
N GLY A 470 -20.43 -12.34 29.59
CA GLY A 470 -21.68 -12.09 30.28
C GLY A 470 -22.61 -13.29 30.21
N THR A 471 -23.73 -13.23 30.92
CA THR A 471 -24.72 -14.31 30.92
C THR A 471 -25.27 -14.51 29.50
N GLY A 472 -25.15 -15.72 28.97
CA GLY A 472 -25.57 -16.07 27.60
C GLY A 472 -24.56 -15.71 26.52
N VAL A 473 -23.37 -15.19 26.86
CA VAL A 473 -22.27 -14.96 25.91
C VAL A 473 -21.31 -16.16 25.91
N PRO A 474 -21.08 -16.81 24.75
CA PRO A 474 -20.09 -17.88 24.64
C PRO A 474 -18.67 -17.43 24.99
N ALA A 475 -17.82 -18.36 25.42
CA ALA A 475 -16.39 -18.10 25.58
C ALA A 475 -15.76 -17.64 24.24
N ASN A 476 -14.69 -16.85 24.31
CA ASN A 476 -13.98 -16.29 23.15
C ASN A 476 -14.85 -15.41 22.24
N THR A 477 -15.97 -14.89 22.76
CA THR A 477 -16.74 -13.88 22.03
C THR A 477 -15.95 -12.58 22.01
N THR A 478 -15.86 -11.95 20.85
CA THR A 478 -15.26 -10.63 20.65
C THR A 478 -16.20 -9.73 19.84
N ILE A 479 -16.00 -8.41 19.93
CA ILE A 479 -16.60 -7.45 18.99
C ILE A 479 -16.06 -7.77 17.59
N SER A 480 -16.93 -8.05 16.62
CA SER A 480 -16.55 -8.37 15.24
C SER A 480 -16.66 -7.19 14.28
N ALA A 481 -17.48 -6.18 14.60
CA ALA A 481 -17.58 -4.93 13.84
C ALA A 481 -18.18 -3.84 14.73
N ILE A 482 -17.90 -2.57 14.43
CA ILE A 482 -18.60 -1.41 15.01
C ILE A 482 -19.38 -0.75 13.88
N ASN A 483 -20.67 -0.55 14.07
CA ASN A 483 -21.52 0.01 13.01
C ASN A 483 -21.41 1.54 12.99
N THR A 484 -21.69 2.10 11.81
CA THR A 484 -21.52 3.52 11.50
C THR A 484 -22.57 4.43 12.16
N ASP A 485 -23.56 3.86 12.85
CA ASP A 485 -24.59 4.61 13.57
C ASP A 485 -24.12 5.15 14.94
N GLY A 486 -22.87 4.86 15.33
CA GLY A 486 -22.27 5.31 16.59
C GLY A 486 -22.91 4.70 17.85
N THR A 487 -23.83 3.75 17.70
CA THR A 487 -24.64 3.20 18.80
C THR A 487 -24.80 1.69 18.72
N THR A 488 -24.28 1.01 17.69
CA THR A 488 -24.35 -0.44 17.59
C THR A 488 -23.04 -1.11 17.18
N PHE A 489 -22.80 -2.33 17.65
CA PHE A 489 -21.65 -3.15 17.29
C PHE A 489 -22.06 -4.62 17.11
N SER A 490 -21.27 -5.40 16.39
CA SER A 490 -21.51 -6.82 16.14
C SER A 490 -20.56 -7.69 16.99
N ILE A 491 -20.95 -8.93 17.30
CA ILE A 491 -20.09 -9.94 17.93
C ILE A 491 -19.88 -11.17 17.04
N ASN A 492 -18.72 -11.83 17.20
CA ASN A 492 -18.30 -12.98 16.38
C ASN A 492 -19.00 -14.31 16.70
N ASN A 493 -19.71 -14.41 17.84
CA ASN A 493 -20.38 -15.63 18.28
C ASN A 493 -21.89 -15.44 18.49
N ASN A 494 -22.65 -16.50 18.28
CA ASN A 494 -24.08 -16.54 18.59
C ASN A 494 -24.30 -16.54 20.11
N ALA A 495 -24.72 -15.40 20.65
CA ALA A 495 -24.99 -15.22 22.07
C ALA A 495 -26.49 -15.11 22.39
N THR A 496 -26.95 -15.73 23.47
CA THR A 496 -28.32 -15.64 24.01
C THR A 496 -28.42 -14.54 25.07
N ILE A 497 -28.12 -13.30 24.67
CA ILE A 497 -28.13 -12.14 25.55
C ILE A 497 -29.58 -11.67 25.76
N ALA A 498 -30.07 -11.74 26.99
CA ALA A 498 -31.39 -11.26 27.36
C ALA A 498 -31.47 -9.71 27.34
N THR A 499 -32.65 -9.16 27.04
CA THR A 499 -32.91 -7.72 27.18
C THR A 499 -32.65 -7.26 28.62
N GLY A 500 -31.82 -6.25 28.79
CA GLY A 500 -31.40 -5.73 30.10
C GLY A 500 -30.22 -6.46 30.74
N ALA A 501 -29.60 -7.44 30.06
CA ALA A 501 -28.37 -8.08 30.53
C ALA A 501 -27.17 -7.12 30.47
N THR A 502 -26.27 -7.22 31.46
CA THR A 502 -24.99 -6.51 31.46
C THR A 502 -23.91 -7.40 30.84
N LEU A 503 -23.16 -6.87 29.88
CA LEU A 503 -21.97 -7.53 29.33
C LEU A 503 -20.72 -6.85 29.90
N ALA A 504 -19.67 -7.64 30.15
CA ALA A 504 -18.36 -7.17 30.53
C ALA A 504 -17.42 -7.25 29.33
N LEU A 505 -16.66 -6.17 29.09
CA LEU A 505 -15.60 -6.14 28.10
C LEU A 505 -14.27 -6.51 28.77
N THR A 506 -13.56 -7.49 28.22
CA THR A 506 -12.24 -7.87 28.70
C THR A 506 -11.13 -7.26 27.85
N PRO A 507 -9.98 -6.96 28.49
CA PRO A 507 -9.17 -5.83 28.12
C PRO A 507 -7.90 -6.29 27.40
N ALA A 508 -7.83 -6.04 26.09
CA ALA A 508 -6.67 -6.25 25.22
C ALA A 508 -6.32 -7.70 24.84
N PRO A 509 -5.81 -7.92 23.62
CA PRO A 509 -5.30 -9.22 23.22
C PRO A 509 -4.05 -9.57 24.05
N SER A 510 -4.02 -10.77 24.64
CA SER A 510 -2.80 -11.33 25.25
C SER A 510 -1.80 -11.83 24.22
N THR A 511 -2.12 -11.65 22.95
CA THR A 511 -1.39 -12.19 21.81
C THR A 511 -1.13 -11.09 20.80
N TYR A 512 0.11 -10.98 20.35
CA TYR A 512 0.48 -10.22 19.16
C TYR A 512 0.53 -11.19 18.00
N SER A 513 -0.21 -10.88 16.94
CA SER A 513 -0.41 -11.75 15.79
C SER A 513 0.18 -11.12 14.54
N PRO A 514 1.51 -10.95 14.49
CA PRO A 514 2.15 -10.24 13.40
C PRO A 514 2.02 -10.95 12.04
N VAL A 515 1.78 -12.27 12.06
CA VAL A 515 1.78 -13.13 10.86
C VAL A 515 0.62 -14.13 10.86
N THR A 516 -0.31 -14.05 11.83
CA THR A 516 -1.51 -14.91 11.85
C THR A 516 -2.71 -14.05 11.52
N SER A 517 -3.20 -14.14 10.28
CA SER A 517 -4.26 -13.35 9.63
C SER A 517 -3.82 -12.28 8.63
N ASP A 518 -2.64 -12.39 8.02
CA ASP A 518 -2.37 -11.66 6.76
C ASP A 518 -3.22 -12.22 5.59
N GLY A 519 -3.86 -13.38 5.81
CA GLY A 519 -4.65 -14.06 4.80
C GLY A 519 -3.83 -14.97 3.90
N GLY A 520 -2.59 -15.30 4.27
CA GLY A 520 -1.63 -16.08 3.50
C GLY A 520 -1.05 -15.31 2.32
N LYS A 521 -1.03 -13.97 2.41
CA LYS A 521 -0.69 -13.07 1.28
C LYS A 521 0.72 -12.48 1.36
N SER A 522 1.32 -12.35 2.54
CA SER A 522 2.66 -11.79 2.72
C SER A 522 3.76 -12.75 2.28
N TRP A 523 4.99 -12.23 2.17
CA TRP A 523 6.18 -13.05 1.89
C TRP A 523 6.36 -14.19 2.89
N MET A 524 6.10 -13.95 4.18
CA MET A 524 6.18 -14.99 5.22
C MET A 524 4.95 -15.90 5.24
N GLY A 525 3.79 -15.39 4.84
CA GLY A 525 2.49 -16.08 4.84
C GLY A 525 2.32 -17.13 3.73
N GLY A 526 3.16 -17.11 2.69
CA GLY A 526 3.12 -18.16 1.66
C GLY A 526 4.33 -18.27 0.74
N TYR A 527 5.16 -17.23 0.62
CA TYR A 527 6.20 -17.14 -0.40
C TYR A 527 7.62 -17.26 0.20
N ARG A 528 7.75 -18.03 1.29
CA ARG A 528 8.98 -18.11 2.09
C ARG A 528 10.19 -18.57 1.28
N ALA A 529 9.99 -19.48 0.33
CA ALA A 529 11.08 -19.99 -0.49
C ALA A 529 11.65 -18.92 -1.44
N GLU A 530 10.81 -18.17 -2.15
CA GLU A 530 11.26 -17.07 -3.02
C GLU A 530 11.84 -15.91 -2.20
N ARG A 531 11.20 -15.56 -1.07
CA ARG A 531 11.77 -14.64 -0.07
C ARG A 531 13.20 -15.03 0.29
N ASN A 532 13.38 -16.30 0.66
CA ASN A 532 14.68 -16.81 1.09
C ASN A 532 15.69 -16.81 -0.06
N ALA A 533 15.27 -17.14 -1.28
CA ALA A 533 16.12 -17.11 -2.46
C ALA A 533 16.64 -15.68 -2.73
N LEU A 534 15.77 -14.68 -2.71
CA LEU A 534 16.13 -13.27 -2.89
C LEU A 534 17.10 -12.77 -1.79
N LEU A 535 16.78 -13.03 -0.53
CA LEU A 535 17.63 -12.61 0.58
C LEU A 535 18.98 -13.34 0.59
N LYS A 536 18.99 -14.63 0.24
CA LYS A 536 20.22 -15.41 0.07
C LYS A 536 21.04 -14.88 -1.11
N PHE A 537 20.40 -14.51 -2.22
CA PHE A 537 21.09 -13.91 -3.37
C PHE A 537 21.80 -12.62 -2.97
N ILE A 538 21.14 -11.72 -2.24
CA ILE A 538 21.75 -10.49 -1.70
C ILE A 538 22.98 -10.82 -0.85
N ALA A 539 22.87 -11.81 0.06
CA ALA A 539 23.96 -12.23 0.92
C ALA A 539 25.14 -12.86 0.15
N ASP A 540 24.86 -13.82 -0.74
CA ASP A 540 25.84 -14.56 -1.54
C ASP A 540 26.61 -13.67 -2.52
N HIS A 541 25.94 -12.65 -3.06
CA HIS A 541 26.53 -11.69 -3.98
C HIS A 541 27.08 -10.44 -3.30
N HIS A 542 27.00 -10.37 -1.97
CA HIS A 542 27.48 -9.25 -1.16
C HIS A 542 26.91 -7.90 -1.61
N VAL A 543 25.63 -7.85 -2.00
CA VAL A 543 24.95 -6.60 -2.32
C VAL A 543 24.68 -5.85 -1.02
N GLN A 544 25.24 -4.65 -0.86
CA GLN A 544 25.22 -3.92 0.41
C GLN A 544 24.22 -2.75 0.41
N ASN A 545 23.78 -2.38 1.61
CA ASN A 545 22.88 -1.25 1.90
C ASN A 545 21.55 -1.36 1.11
N VAL A 546 20.94 -2.54 1.17
CA VAL A 546 19.60 -2.78 0.64
C VAL A 546 18.59 -2.43 1.72
N VAL A 547 17.62 -1.60 1.35
CA VAL A 547 16.54 -1.16 2.23
C VAL A 547 15.24 -1.53 1.55
N PHE A 548 14.55 -2.53 2.10
CA PHE A 548 13.18 -2.82 1.69
C PHE A 548 12.23 -1.79 2.32
N LEU A 549 11.27 -1.32 1.54
CA LEU A 549 10.21 -0.40 1.95
C LEU A 549 8.88 -1.11 1.73
N ALA A 550 8.03 -1.13 2.74
CA ALA A 550 6.72 -1.78 2.70
C ALA A 550 5.66 -1.02 3.52
N THR A 551 4.38 -1.27 3.28
CA THR A 551 3.25 -0.89 4.16
C THR A 551 2.42 -2.12 4.57
N ASP A 552 1.14 -2.20 4.17
CA ASP A 552 0.13 -3.25 4.38
C ASP A 552 -0.23 -3.59 5.85
N ASP A 553 0.76 -3.73 6.73
CA ASP A 553 0.57 -4.13 8.14
C ASP A 553 0.08 -3.00 9.06
N HIS A 554 -0.09 -1.79 8.52
CA HIS A 554 -0.60 -0.59 9.20
C HIS A 554 0.15 -0.20 10.49
N GLN A 555 1.45 -0.47 10.57
CA GLN A 555 2.31 -0.11 11.69
C GLN A 555 3.68 0.34 11.21
N ASN A 556 4.34 1.23 11.96
CA ASN A 556 5.72 1.60 11.66
C ASN A 556 6.69 0.69 12.41
N ARG A 557 7.58 0.01 11.68
CA ARG A 557 8.65 -0.81 12.28
C ARG A 557 9.88 -0.90 11.39
N ILE A 558 11.03 -1.08 12.01
CA ILE A 558 12.31 -1.21 11.30
C ILE A 558 13.07 -2.40 11.83
N ASN A 559 13.42 -3.33 10.94
CA ASN A 559 14.03 -4.61 11.29
C ASN A 559 15.18 -4.98 10.37
N GLU A 560 16.18 -5.66 10.91
CA GLU A 560 17.17 -6.38 10.10
C GLU A 560 16.49 -7.57 9.41
N LEU A 561 16.94 -7.91 8.20
CA LEU A 561 16.36 -9.04 7.48
C LEU A 561 17.19 -10.30 7.67
N LEU A 562 16.50 -11.42 7.92
CA LEU A 562 17.11 -12.73 8.12
C LEU A 562 16.69 -13.72 7.03
N TYR A 563 17.59 -14.66 6.72
CA TYR A 563 17.40 -15.74 5.76
C TYR A 563 17.95 -17.08 6.29
N SER A 564 17.47 -18.20 5.76
CA SER A 564 17.99 -19.55 5.98
C SER A 564 19.11 -19.89 4.98
N PRO A 565 20.38 -20.05 5.42
CA PRO A 565 21.47 -20.46 4.54
C PRO A 565 21.31 -21.87 3.96
N SER A 566 20.64 -22.76 4.71
CA SER A 566 20.38 -24.14 4.28
C SER A 566 19.19 -24.27 3.32
N GLY A 567 18.39 -23.20 3.15
CA GLY A 567 17.14 -23.22 2.39
C GLY A 567 15.97 -23.87 3.14
N GLN A 568 16.13 -24.19 4.43
CA GLN A 568 15.07 -24.79 5.24
C GLN A 568 14.18 -23.69 5.85
N THR A 569 13.30 -23.13 5.03
CA THR A 569 12.47 -21.95 5.37
C THR A 569 11.45 -22.19 6.48
N GLY A 570 11.11 -23.44 6.81
CA GLY A 570 10.28 -23.78 7.96
C GLY A 570 11.02 -23.78 9.31
N ILE A 571 12.35 -23.62 9.33
CA ILE A 571 13.18 -23.71 10.54
C ILE A 571 13.79 -22.33 10.85
N GLN A 572 13.02 -21.47 11.50
CA GLN A 572 13.43 -20.09 11.83
C GLN A 572 14.69 -20.02 12.71
N ALA A 573 14.94 -21.03 13.55
CA ALA A 573 16.17 -21.12 14.34
C ALA A 573 17.45 -21.28 13.50
N SER A 574 17.33 -21.57 12.19
CA SER A 574 18.47 -21.65 11.25
C SER A 574 18.79 -20.31 10.59
N TYR A 575 17.97 -19.29 10.83
CA TYR A 575 18.07 -18.03 10.12
C TYR A 575 19.27 -17.23 10.63
N VAL A 576 19.91 -16.50 9.72
CA VAL A 576 21.01 -15.58 10.00
C VAL A 576 20.74 -14.24 9.32
N GLU A 577 21.37 -13.19 9.81
CA GLU A 577 21.28 -11.85 9.23
C GLU A 577 21.75 -11.82 7.77
N VAL A 578 21.02 -11.09 6.93
CA VAL A 578 21.48 -10.66 5.62
C VAL A 578 22.35 -9.41 5.84
N PRO A 579 23.66 -9.44 5.52
CA PRO A 579 24.55 -8.32 5.83
C PRO A 579 24.10 -7.01 5.19
N TYR A 580 23.99 -5.95 6.00
CA TYR A 580 23.62 -4.59 5.56
C TYR A 580 22.29 -4.52 4.81
N CYS A 581 21.32 -5.34 5.21
CA CYS A 581 19.98 -5.39 4.65
C CYS A 581 18.94 -5.21 5.77
N LEU A 582 18.01 -4.29 5.57
CA LEU A 582 16.94 -4.02 6.52
C LEU A 582 15.63 -3.75 5.77
N GLU A 583 14.53 -3.81 6.51
CA GLU A 583 13.23 -3.35 6.07
C GLU A 583 12.74 -2.19 6.94
N ILE A 584 12.09 -1.22 6.30
CA ILE A 584 11.28 -0.19 6.94
C ILE A 584 9.84 -0.45 6.51
N VAL A 585 9.01 -0.90 7.44
CA VAL A 585 7.57 -0.96 7.23
C VAL A 585 6.98 0.33 7.76
N CYS A 586 6.27 1.06 6.92
CA CYS A 586 5.62 2.30 7.29
C CYS A 586 4.16 2.02 7.63
N GLY A 587 3.60 2.76 8.59
CA GLY A 587 2.16 2.74 8.79
C GLY A 587 1.44 3.69 7.82
N PRO A 588 0.11 3.79 7.97
CA PRO A 588 -0.74 4.32 6.92
C PRO A 588 -0.79 5.85 6.94
N LEU A 589 -0.99 6.48 5.78
CA LEU A 589 -1.34 7.90 5.67
C LEU A 589 -2.76 8.16 6.19
N GLY A 590 -3.63 7.16 6.05
CA GLY A 590 -5.02 7.26 6.47
C GLY A 590 -5.82 6.01 6.14
N ALA A 591 -5.40 4.85 6.62
CA ALA A 591 -6.16 3.62 6.59
C ALA A 591 -6.36 3.08 7.99
N THR A 592 -7.17 2.03 8.08
CA THR A 592 -7.53 1.39 9.33
C THR A 592 -6.35 0.64 9.96
N GLY A 593 -5.47 1.34 10.65
CA GLY A 593 -4.65 0.73 11.72
C GLY A 593 -5.55 0.37 12.91
N PRO A 594 -5.09 -0.45 13.87
CA PRO A 594 -5.89 -0.82 15.03
C PRO A 594 -6.42 0.46 15.71
N ASP A 595 -7.72 0.73 15.51
CA ASP A 595 -8.53 1.74 16.20
C ASP A 595 -8.56 1.52 17.75
N LEU A 596 -7.59 0.76 18.28
CA LEU A 596 -7.50 0.13 19.58
C LEU A 596 -6.44 0.77 20.48
N ILE A 597 -5.59 1.65 19.93
CA ILE A 597 -4.54 2.34 20.68
C ILE A 597 -4.68 3.85 20.51
N SER A 598 -5.36 4.50 21.45
CA SER A 598 -5.50 5.97 21.46
C SER A 598 -4.41 6.68 22.27
N ASN A 599 -3.74 5.95 23.17
CA ASN A 599 -2.65 6.49 23.96
C ASN A 599 -1.29 6.27 23.29
N HIS A 600 -0.86 7.21 22.44
CA HIS A 600 0.47 7.14 21.81
C HIS A 600 1.59 7.73 22.68
N SER A 601 1.46 7.70 24.01
CA SER A 601 2.56 8.12 24.90
C SER A 601 3.76 7.18 24.76
N PHE A 602 4.97 7.71 24.96
CA PHE A 602 6.19 6.90 24.95
C PHE A 602 6.12 5.72 25.92
N ALA A 603 5.52 5.92 27.11
CA ALA A 603 5.35 4.85 28.10
C ALA A 603 4.56 3.65 27.54
N LEU A 604 3.46 3.89 26.81
CA LEU A 604 2.71 2.81 26.19
C LEU A 604 3.49 2.16 25.05
N VAL A 605 4.02 2.98 24.13
CA VAL A 605 4.74 2.46 22.96
C VAL A 605 5.94 1.62 23.41
N LYS A 606 6.66 2.08 24.44
CA LYS A 606 7.75 1.31 25.05
C LYS A 606 7.26 -0.03 25.59
N LYS A 607 6.19 -0.03 26.39
CA LYS A 607 5.66 -1.27 26.97
C LYS A 607 5.21 -2.26 25.90
N LEU A 608 4.60 -1.79 24.81
CA LEU A 608 4.23 -2.62 23.66
C LEU A 608 5.45 -3.22 22.97
N ALA A 609 6.40 -2.39 22.60
CA ALA A 609 7.61 -2.82 21.89
C ALA A 609 8.42 -3.81 22.74
N ASP A 610 8.59 -3.54 24.04
CA ASP A 610 9.25 -4.45 24.98
C ASP A 610 8.47 -5.78 25.09
N SER A 611 7.14 -5.72 25.16
CA SER A 611 6.30 -6.91 25.29
C SER A 611 6.38 -7.81 24.05
N ILE A 612 6.50 -7.22 22.85
CA ILE A 612 6.71 -7.93 21.58
C ILE A 612 8.12 -8.52 21.52
N ALA A 613 9.14 -7.70 21.75
CA ALA A 613 10.55 -8.12 21.74
C ALA A 613 10.81 -9.25 22.74
N ASN A 614 10.29 -9.15 23.97
CA ASN A 614 10.43 -10.21 24.98
C ASN A 614 9.73 -11.51 24.57
N ALA A 615 8.59 -11.42 23.86
CA ALA A 615 7.91 -12.61 23.35
C ALA A 615 8.70 -13.28 22.21
N GLN A 616 9.32 -12.49 21.33
CA GLN A 616 10.23 -12.98 20.27
C GLN A 616 11.45 -13.67 20.89
N ILE A 617 12.12 -13.03 21.84
CA ILE A 617 13.26 -13.59 22.58
C ILE A 617 12.88 -14.91 23.26
N ALA A 618 11.70 -14.98 23.90
CA ALA A 618 11.22 -16.21 24.54
C ALA A 618 11.00 -17.37 23.56
N GLN A 619 10.85 -17.09 22.25
CA GLN A 619 10.73 -18.08 21.18
C GLN A 619 12.05 -18.29 20.40
N ASN A 620 13.16 -17.70 20.86
CA ASN A 620 14.46 -17.68 20.14
C ASN A 620 14.35 -17.04 18.73
N LEU A 621 13.56 -15.99 18.61
CA LEU A 621 13.47 -15.16 17.42
C LEU A 621 14.22 -13.84 17.65
N GLU A 622 14.74 -13.25 16.57
CA GLU A 622 15.32 -11.91 16.62
C GLU A 622 14.25 -10.90 17.07
N PRO A 623 14.51 -10.06 18.10
CA PRO A 623 13.58 -9.05 18.53
C PRO A 623 13.43 -7.93 17.50
N ILE A 624 12.24 -7.31 17.48
CA ILE A 624 11.96 -6.13 16.66
C ILE A 624 12.92 -4.98 16.98
N GLY A 625 13.43 -4.32 15.93
CA GLY A 625 14.31 -3.15 16.00
C GLY A 625 15.68 -3.33 15.35
N LEU A 626 16.52 -2.31 15.50
CA LEU A 626 17.88 -2.25 14.94
C LEU A 626 18.99 -2.18 16.01
N GLY A 627 18.74 -2.66 17.23
CA GLY A 627 19.64 -2.44 18.37
C GLY A 627 21.12 -2.81 18.10
N GLY A 628 21.35 -3.83 17.28
CA GLY A 628 22.68 -4.32 16.88
C GLY A 628 23.17 -3.87 15.49
N TYR A 629 22.34 -3.18 14.70
CA TYR A 629 22.62 -2.93 13.28
C TYR A 629 23.90 -2.13 13.06
N HIS A 630 24.74 -2.59 12.13
CA HIS A 630 26.01 -1.97 11.84
C HIS A 630 25.86 -0.52 11.31
N GLY A 631 26.64 0.40 11.89
CA GLY A 631 26.63 1.80 11.48
C GLY A 631 25.46 2.63 12.03
N LEU A 632 24.58 2.02 12.83
CA LEU A 632 23.50 2.73 13.52
C LEU A 632 24.06 3.75 14.52
N GLN A 633 23.59 4.99 14.43
CA GLN A 633 24.00 6.13 15.25
C GLN A 633 22.91 7.22 15.29
N ASN A 634 23.06 8.19 16.20
CA ASN A 634 22.19 9.36 16.30
C ASN A 634 20.70 9.01 16.45
N VAL A 635 20.40 8.00 17.27
CA VAL A 635 19.02 7.56 17.52
C VAL A 635 18.28 8.55 18.42
N ARG A 636 17.08 8.94 18.02
CA ARG A 636 16.20 9.86 18.74
C ARG A 636 14.80 9.26 18.79
N ARG A 637 14.12 9.42 19.92
CA ARG A 637 12.75 8.97 20.12
C ARG A 637 11.96 10.02 20.88
N LEU A 638 10.76 10.33 20.41
CA LEU A 638 9.84 11.22 21.09
C LEU A 638 9.52 10.65 22.47
N GLY A 639 9.85 11.41 23.51
CA GLY A 639 9.65 11.01 24.90
C GLY A 639 10.82 10.26 25.54
N ASP A 640 11.94 10.03 24.81
CA ASP A 640 13.15 9.42 25.37
C ASP A 640 14.44 10.21 25.05
N PRO A 641 15.01 10.94 26.02
CA PRO A 641 16.27 11.66 25.84
C PRO A 641 17.52 10.74 25.82
N HIS A 642 17.36 9.44 26.02
CA HIS A 642 18.43 8.47 26.13
C HIS A 642 18.53 7.48 24.96
N ALA A 643 17.66 7.59 23.95
CA ALA A 643 17.55 6.66 22.83
C ALA A 643 18.91 6.29 22.18
N ASP A 644 19.79 7.25 21.89
CA ASP A 644 21.10 6.95 21.28
C ASP A 644 22.08 6.17 22.18
N ARG A 645 21.92 6.32 23.50
CA ARG A 645 22.78 5.65 24.50
C ARG A 645 22.22 4.32 24.97
N LEU A 646 20.90 4.18 24.98
CA LEU A 646 20.16 3.02 25.45
C LEU A 646 19.11 2.65 24.42
N ARG A 647 19.57 2.11 23.29
CA ARG A 647 18.71 1.71 22.17
C ARG A 647 17.77 0.59 22.60
N GLN A 648 16.49 0.75 22.28
CA GLN A 648 15.40 -0.14 22.68
C GLN A 648 14.48 -0.42 21.49
N PRO A 649 13.66 -1.49 21.56
CA PRO A 649 12.68 -1.80 20.50
C PRO A 649 11.78 -0.61 20.12
N ALA A 650 11.41 0.21 21.10
CA ALA A 650 10.55 1.37 20.90
C ALA A 650 11.17 2.49 20.06
N ASP A 651 12.50 2.51 19.87
CA ASP A 651 13.17 3.48 19.02
C ASP A 651 12.94 3.22 17.52
N PHE A 652 12.42 2.03 17.19
CA PHE A 652 12.22 1.52 15.84
C PHE A 652 10.80 0.99 15.62
N TYR A 653 9.86 1.37 16.48
CA TYR A 653 8.49 0.87 16.46
C TYR A 653 7.49 1.98 16.80
N SER A 654 6.39 2.04 16.04
CA SER A 654 5.20 2.80 16.39
C SER A 654 3.97 1.98 16.02
N PRO A 655 3.15 1.57 16.99
CA PRO A 655 2.08 0.61 16.76
C PRO A 655 1.05 1.15 15.77
N ASP A 656 0.38 2.27 16.04
CA ASP A 656 -0.83 2.61 15.27
C ASP A 656 -0.96 4.13 15.06
N THR A 657 0.14 4.85 14.87
CA THR A 657 0.09 6.29 14.55
C THR A 657 -0.05 6.43 13.04
N PHE A 658 -0.94 7.26 12.50
CA PHE A 658 -0.84 7.64 11.08
C PHE A 658 0.56 8.20 10.86
N ASN A 659 1.31 7.65 9.92
CA ASN A 659 2.72 8.00 9.80
C ASN A 659 3.23 7.97 8.35
N TYR A 660 4.33 8.68 8.13
CA TYR A 660 5.18 8.50 6.96
C TYR A 660 6.64 8.61 7.40
N ASN A 661 7.53 7.97 6.64
CA ASN A 661 8.96 8.01 6.90
C ASN A 661 9.65 8.89 5.85
N VAL A 662 10.47 9.84 6.30
CA VAL A 662 11.36 10.65 5.46
C VAL A 662 12.75 10.02 5.47
N LEU A 663 13.35 9.89 4.29
CA LEU A 663 14.66 9.31 4.05
C LEU A 663 15.56 10.36 3.37
N ASP A 664 16.70 10.61 4.01
CA ASP A 664 17.73 11.51 3.54
C ASP A 664 19.02 10.74 3.26
N VAL A 665 19.40 10.65 1.98
CA VAL A 665 20.72 10.17 1.57
C VAL A 665 21.65 11.35 1.44
N SER A 666 22.76 11.33 2.18
CA SER A 666 23.77 12.40 2.12
C SER A 666 24.37 12.54 0.72
N ALA A 667 24.86 13.74 0.38
CA ALA A 667 25.45 14.01 -0.94
C ALA A 667 26.67 13.13 -1.27
N ASP A 668 27.39 12.64 -0.25
CA ASP A 668 28.50 11.69 -0.40
C ASP A 668 28.07 10.22 -0.28
N GLY A 669 26.76 9.96 -0.13
CA GLY A 669 26.15 8.64 0.00
C GLY A 669 26.42 7.93 1.31
N LYS A 670 27.18 8.51 2.24
CA LYS A 670 27.68 7.77 3.41
C LYS A 670 26.68 7.62 4.54
N ILE A 671 25.70 8.51 4.63
CA ILE A 671 24.71 8.51 5.70
C ILE A 671 23.32 8.43 5.08
N LEU A 672 22.53 7.46 5.53
CA LEU A 672 21.08 7.47 5.43
C LEU A 672 20.52 7.97 6.76
N THR A 673 19.70 9.02 6.74
CA THR A 673 18.88 9.41 7.89
C THR A 673 17.45 8.99 7.62
N VAL A 674 16.82 8.31 8.59
CA VAL A 674 15.41 7.96 8.55
C VAL A 674 14.71 8.71 9.67
N THR A 675 13.60 9.37 9.35
CA THR A 675 12.79 10.11 10.33
C THR A 675 11.33 9.78 10.14
N SER A 676 10.69 9.20 11.15
CA SER A 676 9.26 8.97 11.15
C SER A 676 8.51 10.19 11.65
N TYR A 677 7.51 10.64 10.89
CA TYR A 677 6.54 11.65 11.31
C TYR A 677 5.18 11.00 11.48
N GLY A 678 4.37 11.50 12.41
CA GLY A 678 3.00 11.04 12.53
C GLY A 678 2.10 11.86 13.45
N ILE A 679 0.82 11.55 13.38
CA ILE A 679 -0.26 12.10 14.21
C ILE A 679 -1.00 10.96 14.90
N ASN A 680 -1.62 11.21 16.04
CA ASN A 680 -2.43 10.18 16.70
C ASN A 680 -3.53 9.71 15.74
N SER A 681 -3.82 8.41 15.79
CA SER A 681 -4.93 7.85 15.01
C SER A 681 -6.27 8.35 15.52
N THR A 682 -7.27 8.29 14.64
CA THR A 682 -8.62 8.79 14.88
C THR A 682 -9.63 7.71 14.54
N VAL A 683 -10.81 7.78 15.15
CA VAL A 683 -11.89 6.85 14.84
C VAL A 683 -12.31 6.91 13.36
N GLN A 684 -12.65 5.76 12.80
CA GLN A 684 -13.23 5.66 11.46
C GLN A 684 -14.48 6.54 11.32
N ASN A 685 -14.64 7.15 10.14
CA ASN A 685 -15.69 8.12 9.81
C ASN A 685 -15.78 9.30 10.79
N GLY A 686 -14.72 9.58 11.55
CA GLY A 686 -14.66 10.77 12.40
C GLY A 686 -14.54 12.07 11.60
N PHE A 687 -14.16 11.96 10.32
CA PHE A 687 -13.93 13.10 9.42
C PHE A 687 -13.00 14.15 10.03
N VAL A 688 -11.97 13.68 10.75
CA VAL A 688 -11.06 14.54 11.52
C VAL A 688 -10.07 15.19 10.57
N GLU A 689 -10.16 16.51 10.46
CA GLU A 689 -9.19 17.33 9.72
C GLU A 689 -7.90 17.54 10.52
N TYR A 690 -6.82 17.93 9.84
CA TYR A 690 -5.57 18.25 10.51
C TYR A 690 -5.73 19.39 11.53
N ASP A 691 -5.33 19.14 12.78
CA ASP A 691 -5.37 20.10 13.88
C ASP A 691 -3.95 20.30 14.45
N PRO A 692 -3.28 21.44 14.16
CA PRO A 692 -1.91 21.69 14.61
C PRO A 692 -1.78 21.93 16.12
N PHE A 693 -2.87 22.01 16.88
CA PHE A 693 -2.85 22.22 18.32
C PHE A 693 -3.16 20.94 19.10
N ASN A 694 -4.20 20.21 18.69
CA ASN A 694 -4.68 19.03 19.43
C ASN A 694 -4.16 17.71 18.87
N ASN A 695 -3.82 17.64 17.57
CA ASN A 695 -3.22 16.47 16.95
C ASN A 695 -2.14 16.86 15.93
N PRO A 696 -1.09 17.61 16.35
CA PRO A 696 -0.06 18.07 15.45
C PRO A 696 0.76 16.91 14.90
N GLU A 697 1.30 17.11 13.70
CA GLU A 697 2.38 16.27 13.19
C GLU A 697 3.59 16.35 14.13
N ARG A 698 4.18 15.20 14.45
CA ARG A 698 5.35 15.09 15.33
C ARG A 698 6.39 14.17 14.72
N GLU A 699 7.66 14.49 14.90
CA GLU A 699 8.75 13.52 14.74
C GLU A 699 8.59 12.45 15.84
N LEU A 700 8.30 11.20 15.45
CA LEU A 700 8.09 10.09 16.38
C LEU A 700 9.42 9.49 16.82
N PHE A 701 10.30 9.24 15.86
CA PHE A 701 11.67 8.78 16.06
C PHE A 701 12.53 9.06 14.82
N SER A 702 13.84 9.04 14.99
CA SER A 702 14.81 9.28 13.92
C SER A 702 16.11 8.54 14.22
N PHE A 703 16.80 8.06 13.18
CA PHE A 703 18.10 7.42 13.32
C PHE A 703 18.94 7.62 12.06
N GLN A 704 20.25 7.37 12.17
CA GLN A 704 21.16 7.35 11.05
C GLN A 704 21.84 6.01 10.90
N ILE A 705 22.05 5.60 9.65
CA ILE A 705 22.90 4.47 9.29
C ILE A 705 24.07 5.00 8.49
N LYS A 706 25.26 4.79 9.03
CA LYS A 706 26.50 4.97 8.29
C LYS A 706 26.72 3.73 7.42
N ARG A 707 26.82 3.94 6.10
CA ARG A 707 27.09 2.85 5.15
C ARG A 707 28.32 2.04 5.56
N HIS A 708 28.36 0.78 5.13
CA HIS A 708 29.58 -0.01 5.20
C HIS A 708 30.72 0.66 4.39
N PRO A 709 32.00 0.62 4.87
CA PRO A 709 33.15 1.22 4.20
C PRO A 709 33.28 0.90 2.71
#